data_AF-A0A812Z2Z8-F1
#
_entry.id   AF-A0A812Z2Z8-F1
#
_cell.length_a   1.000
_cell.length_b   1.000
_cell.length_c   1.000
_cell.angle_alpha   90.00
_cell.angle_beta   90.00
_cell.angle_gamma   90.00
#
_symmetry.space_group_name_H-M   'P 1'
#
loop_
_entity.id
_entity.type
_entity.pdbx_description
1 polymer ?
#
loop_
_entity_poly.entity_id
_entity_poly.type
_entity_poly.pdbx_seq_one_letter_code
_entity_poly.pdbx_strand_id
1 'polypeptide(L)'
;MAAAGPSDSGESTPVVAGADKEPTEDEREAFRQYTEKFGECRDGSNPGYSRKSFPWFTGKPPQGEKLSTESLQAALSYRPIKKRLAKANLTEVDSDREEIPLCTRCSMPVGEFAYQGREGKDTCVHTECMAQVLMKEAQREDEHRTTRENNKKLKNRREYNIGWRMDSVPSNASLAERMGCRPAPQGLCCLVLDEASKTVRVAATLEPSASVNLEYLLLALKVRKSASREPLFSLDPIDPKNLENSPQKKVFEPSWLAGTSAGDVMFQADYFLKELALGEYNMPVLGMMSVFDWSEMGDKDKTWSGREWFVVKKAEVRMAEDRTLIPHVRMGVEAREQILTAKGLEDAPVTVPTHPLKKFAEAFTRHFDLIAERKSVIFHLRELAKASVMAKYLVDSKARIDPSWYRLADEIVKGAPPEPYMEIPQLWNMRGNSRIKLQNGRLIDMVTGGQSKLQAIYGGVEFGLDRFELAQRHALQGQPTGMQLGQSGRPMFMPQRFQLGQREMPQGVDLNLDKFSLSTEERFRGKLPPCSGDATSLEGRTTLGKAFLSSLRQKSWTGMKIDDQKLLLNIFDVPQCDRVEEGDAFTPPDPNLEYIVKVRSLVGEEGGIRDRRRVRFADKNFVMANPGSEFPRSWTSRFQVEHEGRISYTAPTKFGLVKLDVEVTEDGVAFRIYKLGSLEVRTVQEEMVHVVFSSRAASWETKGSKAQDVLGKEKLSRCRVYVEAMEHEACNNYYIVLETIEKTVIVTERMSDGSLCWLQNPHNLEDRNSLAKLLFTADCKEGMRMSEVRQHFEAQPRDTDGDHRKRYAKALYAFTTGRSLKGKWGGSARRYTAPPMRGLGVQALGRSSEFMNVMWLARSSGLRGL
;
A
#
# COMPACT_ATOMS: atom_id res chain seq x y z
N MET A 1 30.84 -25.60 -23.76
CA MET A 1 31.00 -25.83 -22.31
C MET A 1 30.15 -24.79 -21.60
N ALA A 2 28.94 -25.20 -21.22
CA ALA A 2 27.90 -24.31 -20.70
C ALA A 2 27.97 -24.30 -19.17
N ALA A 3 28.14 -23.12 -18.58
CA ALA A 3 28.05 -22.90 -17.15
C ALA A 3 26.58 -22.62 -16.79
N ALA A 4 26.00 -23.50 -15.98
CA ALA A 4 24.68 -23.36 -15.41
C ALA A 4 24.67 -22.21 -14.38
N GLY A 5 23.67 -21.33 -14.46
CA GLY A 5 23.42 -20.29 -13.46
C GLY A 5 22.92 -20.89 -12.14
N PRO A 6 23.08 -20.17 -11.02
CA PRO A 6 22.63 -20.66 -9.72
C PRO A 6 21.10 -20.66 -9.68
N SER A 7 20.55 -21.83 -9.40
CA SER A 7 19.16 -22.04 -9.02
C SER A 7 18.86 -21.29 -7.73
N ASP A 8 17.84 -20.45 -7.79
CA ASP A 8 17.21 -19.77 -6.67
C ASP A 8 16.53 -20.81 -5.76
N SER A 9 17.30 -21.39 -4.83
CA SER A 9 16.74 -22.17 -3.73
C SER A 9 16.30 -21.17 -2.66
N GLY A 10 15.08 -20.67 -2.81
CA GLY A 10 14.35 -20.12 -1.69
C GLY A 10 14.22 -21.20 -0.62
N GLU A 11 15.09 -21.16 0.38
CA GLU A 11 14.80 -21.70 1.72
C GLU A 11 13.60 -20.91 2.25
N SER A 12 12.42 -21.28 1.77
CA SER A 12 11.23 -21.20 2.59
C SER A 12 11.51 -22.09 3.79
N THR A 13 11.55 -21.47 4.96
CA THR A 13 11.31 -22.18 6.22
C THR A 13 10.16 -23.17 5.98
N PRO A 14 10.30 -24.45 6.33
CA PRO A 14 9.23 -25.41 6.16
C PRO A 14 8.05 -24.89 6.99
N VAL A 15 7.07 -24.30 6.31
CA VAL A 15 5.75 -24.06 6.89
C VAL A 15 5.30 -25.46 7.25
N VAL A 16 5.31 -25.77 8.54
CA VAL A 16 4.81 -27.03 9.07
C VAL A 16 3.38 -27.10 8.58
N ALA A 17 3.16 -27.87 7.51
CA ALA A 17 1.85 -28.27 7.04
C ALA A 17 1.31 -29.28 8.06
N GLY A 18 1.08 -28.80 9.28
CA GLY A 18 0.22 -29.48 10.22
C GLY A 18 -1.13 -29.52 9.53
N ALA A 19 -1.57 -30.72 9.13
CA ALA A 19 -2.92 -30.91 8.64
C ALA A 19 -3.87 -30.19 9.59
N ASP A 20 -4.63 -29.22 9.07
CA ASP A 20 -5.59 -28.43 9.83
C ASP A 20 -6.58 -29.39 10.49
N LYS A 21 -6.28 -29.83 11.72
CA LYS A 21 -7.19 -30.64 12.50
C LYS A 21 -8.42 -29.79 12.73
N GLU A 22 -9.60 -30.37 12.52
CA GLU A 22 -10.84 -29.68 12.83
C GLU A 22 -10.82 -29.16 14.27
N PRO A 23 -11.34 -27.94 14.52
CA PRO A 23 -11.46 -27.41 15.87
C PRO A 23 -12.27 -28.37 16.74
N THR A 24 -11.74 -28.66 17.93
CA THR A 24 -12.41 -29.43 18.99
C THR A 24 -13.70 -28.73 19.44
N GLU A 25 -14.62 -29.48 20.07
CA GLU A 25 -15.86 -28.89 20.59
C GLU A 25 -15.60 -27.79 21.63
N ASP A 26 -14.59 -27.96 22.49
CA ASP A 26 -14.19 -26.93 23.44
C ASP A 26 -13.65 -25.66 22.72
N GLU A 27 -12.85 -25.82 21.65
CA GLU A 27 -12.40 -24.70 20.80
C GLU A 27 -13.57 -23.96 20.14
N ARG A 28 -14.57 -24.69 19.64
CA ARG A 28 -15.79 -24.11 19.04
C ARG A 28 -16.61 -23.35 20.08
N GLU A 29 -16.75 -23.90 21.28
CA GLU A 29 -17.48 -23.29 22.38
C GLU A 29 -16.79 -22.03 22.91
N ALA A 30 -15.47 -22.07 23.13
CA ALA A 30 -14.71 -20.90 23.55
C ALA A 30 -14.80 -19.76 22.52
N PHE A 31 -14.73 -20.09 21.24
CA PHE A 31 -14.91 -19.12 20.17
C PHE A 31 -16.34 -18.56 20.12
N ARG A 32 -17.36 -19.39 20.36
CA ARG A 32 -18.75 -18.93 20.49
C ARG A 32 -18.91 -17.91 21.63
N GLN A 33 -18.32 -18.17 22.79
CA GLN A 33 -18.36 -17.21 23.90
C GLN A 33 -17.64 -15.89 23.56
N TYR A 34 -16.55 -15.97 22.81
CA TYR A 34 -15.85 -14.78 22.31
C TYR A 34 -16.73 -13.99 21.33
N THR A 35 -17.41 -14.65 20.38
CA THR A 35 -18.26 -13.99 19.38
C THR A 35 -19.51 -13.35 20.01
N GLU A 36 -20.08 -13.97 21.05
CA GLU A 36 -21.20 -13.42 21.83
C GLU A 36 -20.84 -12.10 22.55
N LYS A 37 -19.60 -12.00 23.05
CA LYS A 37 -19.06 -10.81 23.73
C LYS A 37 -18.59 -9.71 22.76
N PHE A 38 -18.46 -10.02 21.47
CA PHE A 38 -17.83 -9.13 20.50
C PHE A 38 -18.68 -7.87 20.23
N GLY A 39 -18.14 -6.71 20.60
CA GLY A 39 -18.83 -5.43 20.54
C GLY A 39 -19.82 -5.20 21.69
N GLU A 40 -19.71 -5.93 22.80
CA GLU A 40 -20.53 -5.73 23.99
C GLU A 40 -20.04 -4.53 24.80
N CYS A 41 -20.97 -3.69 25.28
CA CYS A 41 -20.67 -2.54 26.13
C CYS A 41 -20.59 -2.98 27.59
N ARG A 42 -19.40 -2.88 28.20
CA ARG A 42 -19.12 -3.44 29.53
C ARG A 42 -19.06 -2.41 30.65
N ASP A 43 -19.23 -1.13 30.36
CA ASP A 43 -19.21 -0.05 31.35
C ASP A 43 -20.55 0.13 32.09
N GLY A 44 -21.53 -0.72 31.79
CA GLY A 44 -22.88 -0.61 32.34
C GLY A 44 -23.63 0.62 31.83
N SER A 45 -23.02 1.43 30.95
CA SER A 45 -23.73 2.44 30.20
C SER A 45 -24.53 1.68 29.15
N ASN A 46 -25.86 1.73 29.29
CA ASN A 46 -26.73 1.21 28.25
C ASN A 46 -26.39 2.02 26.99
N PRO A 47 -25.90 1.40 25.91
CA PRO A 47 -25.54 2.15 24.72
C PRO A 47 -26.85 2.61 24.09
N GLY A 48 -27.34 3.76 24.55
CA GLY A 48 -28.35 4.54 23.87
C GLY A 48 -27.72 4.93 22.54
N TYR A 49 -27.85 4.05 21.56
CA TYR A 49 -27.33 4.22 20.22
C TYR A 49 -27.88 5.55 19.68
N SER A 50 -27.06 6.60 19.74
CA SER A 50 -27.34 7.83 19.02
C SER A 50 -27.19 7.51 17.54
N ARG A 51 -28.29 7.14 16.90
CA ARG A 51 -28.42 6.96 15.44
C ARG A 51 -28.06 8.23 14.64
N LYS A 52 -27.66 9.32 15.30
CA LYS A 52 -27.37 10.63 14.68
C LYS A 52 -25.90 10.88 14.38
N SER A 53 -24.97 9.98 14.72
CA SER A 53 -23.52 10.24 14.55
C SER A 53 -22.94 9.92 13.16
N PHE A 54 -23.69 9.30 12.22
CA PHE A 54 -23.16 8.95 10.90
C PHE A 54 -24.21 9.03 9.77
N PRO A 55 -24.32 10.16 9.04
CA PRO A 55 -25.29 10.31 7.95
C PRO A 55 -24.82 9.85 6.55
N TRP A 56 -23.68 9.18 6.39
CA TRP A 56 -23.10 8.91 5.07
C TRP A 56 -22.85 7.42 4.78
N PHE A 57 -23.82 6.53 4.92
CA PHE A 57 -23.69 5.19 4.29
C PHE A 57 -25.03 4.49 4.04
N THR A 58 -25.57 4.61 2.83
CA THR A 58 -26.60 3.70 2.30
C THR A 58 -26.32 3.41 0.84
N GLY A 59 -25.56 2.36 0.57
CA GLY A 59 -25.36 1.82 -0.77
C GLY A 59 -24.67 0.46 -0.71
N LYS A 60 -25.33 -0.59 -1.22
CA LYS A 60 -24.69 -1.90 -1.41
C LYS A 60 -23.66 -1.78 -2.55
N PRO A 61 -22.47 -2.42 -2.44
CA PRO A 61 -21.56 -2.53 -3.57
C PRO A 61 -22.19 -3.42 -4.64
N PRO A 62 -22.02 -3.12 -5.94
CA PRO A 62 -22.43 -4.02 -7.01
C PRO A 62 -21.55 -5.28 -6.98
N GLN A 63 -22.18 -6.46 -6.98
CA GLN A 63 -21.50 -7.72 -7.29
C GLN A 63 -21.27 -7.76 -8.80
N GLY A 64 -20.03 -7.53 -9.23
CA GLY A 64 -19.62 -7.70 -10.62
C GLY A 64 -19.45 -9.18 -10.96
N GLU A 65 -20.08 -9.63 -12.04
CA GLU A 65 -19.79 -10.93 -12.65
C GLU A 65 -18.40 -10.93 -13.28
N LYS A 66 -17.68 -12.04 -13.10
CA LYS A 66 -16.37 -12.30 -13.68
C LYS A 66 -16.51 -12.52 -15.20
N LEU A 67 -15.81 -11.74 -16.00
CA LEU A 67 -15.63 -11.98 -17.44
C LEU A 67 -14.80 -13.25 -17.65
N SER A 68 -15.15 -14.07 -18.64
CA SER A 68 -14.42 -15.30 -18.93
C SER A 68 -13.03 -15.00 -19.50
N THR A 69 -12.04 -15.63 -18.89
CA THR A 69 -10.60 -15.54 -19.14
C THR A 69 -10.20 -15.84 -20.60
N GLU A 70 -11.06 -16.52 -21.35
CA GLU A 70 -10.79 -16.96 -22.73
C GLU A 70 -10.81 -15.83 -23.76
N SER A 71 -11.51 -14.71 -23.50
CA SER A 71 -11.55 -13.57 -24.44
C SER A 71 -10.32 -12.65 -24.34
N LEU A 72 -9.69 -12.58 -23.17
CA LEU A 72 -8.49 -11.77 -22.92
C LEU A 72 -7.21 -12.45 -23.41
N GLN A 73 -7.16 -13.78 -23.37
CA GLN A 73 -5.99 -14.56 -23.78
C GLN A 73 -5.76 -14.50 -25.31
N ALA A 74 -6.81 -14.26 -26.10
CA ALA A 74 -6.71 -14.05 -27.54
C ALA A 74 -6.04 -12.71 -27.93
N ALA A 75 -6.21 -11.66 -27.12
CA ALA A 75 -5.59 -10.35 -27.36
C ALA A 75 -4.12 -10.27 -26.89
N LEU A 76 -3.70 -11.15 -25.97
CA LEU A 76 -2.36 -11.14 -25.36
C LEU A 76 -1.31 -11.98 -26.11
N SER A 77 -1.69 -12.74 -27.14
CA SER A 77 -0.78 -13.64 -27.87
C SER A 77 0.07 -12.97 -28.96
N TYR A 78 -0.03 -11.65 -29.13
CA TYR A 78 0.75 -10.92 -30.14
C TYR A 78 2.21 -10.70 -29.70
N ARG A 79 3.15 -11.47 -30.26
CA ARG A 79 4.59 -11.22 -30.15
C ARG A 79 5.06 -10.38 -31.34
N PRO A 80 5.54 -9.14 -31.14
CA PRO A 80 6.12 -8.39 -32.23
C PRO A 80 7.42 -9.05 -32.67
N ILE A 81 7.49 -9.43 -33.95
CA ILE A 81 8.72 -9.92 -34.59
C ILE A 81 9.68 -8.72 -34.68
N LYS A 82 10.69 -8.68 -33.80
CA LYS A 82 11.80 -7.72 -33.90
C LYS A 82 12.64 -8.06 -35.13
N LYS A 83 12.29 -7.49 -36.30
CA LYS A 83 13.21 -7.44 -37.43
C LYS A 83 14.43 -6.62 -37.01
N ARG A 84 15.63 -7.22 -37.04
CA ARG A 84 16.90 -6.48 -37.02
C ARG A 84 16.89 -5.54 -38.23
N LEU A 85 16.67 -4.25 -37.99
CA LEU A 85 16.88 -3.22 -39.00
C LEU A 85 18.36 -3.27 -39.40
N ALA A 86 18.63 -3.56 -40.67
CA ALA A 86 19.93 -3.31 -41.26
C ALA A 86 20.30 -1.84 -41.02
N LYS A 87 21.59 -1.53 -40.80
CA LYS A 87 22.11 -0.15 -40.62
C LYS A 87 21.48 0.77 -41.67
N ALA A 88 20.45 1.51 -41.26
CA ALA A 88 19.82 2.51 -42.08
C ALA A 88 20.82 3.67 -42.22
N ASN A 89 20.87 4.29 -43.39
CA ASN A 89 21.59 5.55 -43.56
C ASN A 89 21.07 6.53 -42.51
N LEU A 90 21.98 7.04 -41.66
CA LEU A 90 21.68 7.91 -40.51
C LEU A 90 21.50 9.38 -40.91
N THR A 91 21.35 9.64 -42.19
CA THR A 91 21.16 10.96 -42.78
C THR A 91 19.95 10.95 -43.71
N GLU A 92 19.16 12.02 -43.67
CA GLU A 92 18.09 12.30 -44.63
C GLU A 92 18.47 13.57 -45.40
N VAL A 93 18.19 13.59 -46.70
CA VAL A 93 18.50 14.74 -47.55
C VAL A 93 17.28 15.66 -47.58
N ASP A 94 17.45 16.91 -47.18
CA ASP A 94 16.35 17.88 -47.15
C ASP A 94 16.05 18.51 -48.52
N SER A 95 15.12 19.47 -48.55
CA SER A 95 14.73 20.18 -49.79
C SER A 95 15.86 20.95 -50.44
N ASP A 96 16.88 21.34 -49.67
CA ASP A 96 18.04 22.10 -50.13
C ASP A 96 19.23 21.19 -50.50
N ARG A 97 19.02 19.87 -50.40
CA ARG A 97 19.99 18.79 -50.66
C ARG A 97 21.09 18.68 -49.59
N GLU A 98 20.86 19.21 -48.39
CA GLU A 98 21.76 19.02 -47.27
C GLU A 98 21.47 17.70 -46.55
N GLU A 99 22.53 16.99 -46.13
CA GLU A 99 22.38 15.78 -45.32
C GLU A 99 22.11 16.15 -43.85
N ILE A 100 20.87 15.97 -43.40
CA ILE A 100 20.48 16.19 -42.01
C ILE A 100 20.65 14.89 -41.23
N PRO A 101 21.41 14.89 -40.13
CA PRO A 101 21.56 13.69 -39.32
C PRO A 101 20.25 13.36 -38.58
N LEU A 102 19.91 12.07 -38.57
CA LEU A 102 18.71 11.55 -37.90
C LEU A 102 19.07 11.06 -36.50
N CYS A 103 18.21 11.38 -35.53
CA CYS A 103 18.34 10.87 -34.17
C CYS A 103 18.25 9.34 -34.17
N THR A 104 19.25 8.65 -33.62
CA THR A 104 19.30 7.18 -33.63
C THR A 104 18.18 6.51 -32.81
N ARG A 105 17.49 7.27 -31.94
CA ARG A 105 16.42 6.75 -31.07
C ARG A 105 15.03 6.85 -31.68
N CYS A 106 14.68 8.02 -32.22
CA CYS A 106 13.34 8.27 -32.75
C CYS A 106 13.29 8.30 -34.28
N SER A 107 14.46 8.34 -34.94
CA SER A 107 14.63 8.43 -36.40
C SER A 107 14.04 9.71 -37.01
N MET A 108 13.96 10.79 -36.23
CA MET A 108 13.56 12.11 -36.71
C MET A 108 14.81 13.01 -36.89
N PRO A 109 14.78 13.99 -37.81
CA PRO A 109 15.86 14.97 -37.99
C PRO A 109 16.21 15.66 -36.68
N VAL A 110 17.50 15.77 -36.36
CA VAL A 110 17.94 16.53 -35.18
C VAL A 110 17.80 18.04 -35.41
N GLY A 111 17.36 18.76 -34.37
CA GLY A 111 17.21 20.21 -34.44
C GLY A 111 18.54 20.93 -34.20
N GLU A 112 18.45 22.19 -33.75
CA GLU A 112 19.61 23.05 -33.44
C GLU A 112 20.60 22.42 -32.44
N PHE A 113 20.09 21.55 -31.55
CA PHE A 113 20.91 20.83 -30.57
C PHE A 113 20.82 19.32 -30.77
N ALA A 114 21.99 18.70 -30.85
CA ALA A 114 22.14 17.26 -30.88
C ALA A 114 23.26 16.84 -29.92
N TYR A 115 23.08 15.70 -29.27
CA TYR A 115 24.09 15.10 -28.40
C TYR A 115 24.65 13.84 -29.04
N GLN A 116 25.93 13.58 -28.81
CA GLN A 116 26.56 12.35 -29.27
C GLN A 116 25.96 11.15 -28.52
N GLY A 117 25.42 10.18 -29.25
CA GLY A 117 24.87 8.96 -28.69
C GLY A 117 25.97 8.03 -28.15
N ARG A 118 25.60 7.10 -27.24
CA ARG A 118 26.55 6.12 -26.68
C ARG A 118 27.00 5.04 -27.67
N GLU A 119 26.38 4.98 -28.85
CA GLU A 119 26.63 3.95 -29.87
C GLU A 119 27.85 4.27 -30.76
N GLY A 120 28.45 5.45 -30.61
CA GLY A 120 29.68 5.83 -31.31
C GLY A 120 29.71 7.30 -31.72
N LYS A 121 30.85 7.73 -32.28
CA LYS A 121 31.11 9.14 -32.59
C LYS A 121 30.13 9.74 -33.61
N ASP A 122 29.60 8.89 -34.48
CA ASP A 122 28.72 9.28 -35.61
C ASP A 122 27.23 9.19 -35.27
N THR A 123 26.88 8.91 -34.02
CA THR A 123 25.49 8.83 -33.59
C THR A 123 25.07 10.12 -32.93
N CYS A 124 23.94 10.68 -33.36
CA CYS A 124 23.34 11.86 -32.77
C CYS A 124 21.97 11.51 -32.16
N VAL A 125 21.61 12.20 -31.08
CA VAL A 125 20.30 12.08 -30.43
C VAL A 125 19.77 13.46 -30.06
N HIS A 126 18.45 13.66 -30.14
CA HIS A 126 17.81 14.87 -29.63
C HIS A 126 18.08 15.09 -28.15
N THR A 127 17.98 16.33 -27.70
CA THR A 127 18.02 16.72 -26.28
C THR A 127 17.05 15.91 -25.42
N GLU A 128 15.79 15.76 -25.85
CA GLU A 128 14.76 15.01 -25.11
C GLU A 128 15.04 13.50 -25.15
N CYS A 129 15.54 13.00 -26.29
CA CYS A 129 15.94 11.60 -26.41
C CYS A 129 17.13 11.30 -25.48
N MET A 130 18.10 12.21 -25.39
CA MET A 130 19.24 12.09 -24.47
C MET A 130 18.78 12.20 -23.01
N ALA A 131 17.88 13.12 -22.68
CA ALA A 131 17.28 13.22 -21.34
C ALA A 131 16.63 11.89 -20.91
N GLN A 132 15.89 11.23 -21.81
CA GLN A 132 15.30 9.92 -21.55
C GLN A 132 16.36 8.81 -21.38
N VAL A 133 17.48 8.88 -22.11
CA VAL A 133 18.59 7.94 -21.94
C VAL A 133 19.22 8.11 -20.57
N LEU A 134 19.58 9.34 -20.20
CA LEU A 134 20.16 9.66 -18.89
C LEU A 134 19.20 9.29 -17.75
N MET A 135 17.90 9.54 -17.92
CA MET A 135 16.88 9.14 -16.94
C MET A 135 16.83 7.61 -16.75
N LYS A 136 16.84 6.84 -17.84
CA LYS A 136 16.83 5.38 -17.79
C LYS A 136 18.13 4.81 -17.21
N GLU A 137 19.27 5.45 -17.46
CA GLU A 137 20.55 5.07 -16.86
C GLU A 137 20.54 5.33 -15.35
N ALA A 138 20.12 6.52 -14.92
CA ALA A 138 19.99 6.86 -13.51
C ALA A 138 18.99 5.94 -12.78
N GLN A 139 17.88 5.56 -13.42
CA GLN A 139 16.95 4.56 -12.90
C GLN A 139 17.62 3.19 -12.69
N ARG A 140 18.34 2.68 -13.69
CA ARG A 140 19.06 1.40 -13.57
C ARG A 140 20.14 1.44 -12.50
N GLU A 141 20.88 2.54 -12.39
CA GLU A 141 21.90 2.73 -11.36
C GLU A 141 21.27 2.74 -9.95
N ASP A 142 20.12 3.40 -9.78
CA ASP A 142 19.35 3.39 -8.53
C ASP A 142 18.78 2.00 -8.21
N GLU A 143 18.26 1.27 -9.20
CA GLU A 143 17.81 -0.11 -9.05
C GLU A 143 18.95 -1.03 -8.62
N HIS A 144 20.13 -0.91 -9.27
CA HIS A 144 21.32 -1.67 -8.90
C HIS A 144 21.84 -1.30 -7.52
N ARG A 145 21.81 -0.02 -7.13
CA ARG A 145 22.17 0.43 -5.79
C ARG A 145 21.22 -0.14 -4.74
N THR A 146 19.91 0.06 -4.94
CA THR A 146 18.84 -0.44 -4.06
C THR A 146 18.92 -1.96 -3.91
N THR A 147 19.17 -2.70 -4.98
CA THR A 147 19.34 -4.16 -4.94
C THR A 147 20.55 -4.56 -4.10
N ARG A 148 21.70 -3.89 -4.27
CA ARG A 148 22.91 -4.15 -3.47
C ARG A 148 22.68 -3.84 -1.99
N GLU A 149 22.02 -2.72 -1.69
CA GLU A 149 21.67 -2.32 -0.33
C GLU A 149 20.70 -3.30 0.31
N ASN A 150 19.64 -3.71 -0.39
CA ASN A 150 18.68 -4.70 0.08
C ASN A 150 19.35 -6.05 0.37
N ASN A 151 20.27 -6.49 -0.50
CA ASN A 151 21.04 -7.71 -0.26
C ASN A 151 21.95 -7.58 0.97
N LYS A 152 22.59 -6.41 1.16
CA LYS A 152 23.40 -6.13 2.36
C LYS A 152 22.53 -6.13 3.63
N LYS A 153 21.37 -5.46 3.61
CA LYS A 153 20.42 -5.44 4.73
C LYS A 153 19.89 -6.84 5.04
N LEU A 154 19.54 -7.64 4.02
CA LEU A 154 19.10 -9.02 4.20
C LEU A 154 20.20 -9.88 4.83
N LYS A 155 21.45 -9.73 4.38
CA LYS A 155 22.60 -10.40 5.00
C LYS A 155 22.76 -9.98 6.46
N ASN A 156 22.73 -8.67 6.74
CA ASN A 156 22.81 -8.15 8.11
C ASN A 156 21.67 -8.70 8.98
N ARG A 157 20.44 -8.78 8.46
CA ARG A 157 19.30 -9.33 9.21
C ARG A 157 19.53 -10.77 9.65
N ARG A 158 20.07 -11.60 8.75
CA ARG A 158 20.45 -12.98 9.05
C ARG A 158 21.63 -13.07 10.01
N GLU A 159 22.66 -12.25 9.80
CA GLU A 159 23.89 -12.26 10.60
C GLU A 159 23.64 -11.83 12.04
N TYR A 160 22.88 -10.75 12.26
CA TYR A 160 22.68 -10.13 13.58
C TYR A 160 21.35 -10.52 14.25
N ASN A 161 20.65 -11.54 13.73
CA ASN A 161 19.33 -11.98 14.22
C ASN A 161 18.30 -10.84 14.30
N ILE A 162 18.25 -10.00 13.27
CA ILE A 162 17.30 -8.89 13.18
C ILE A 162 16.08 -9.34 12.38
N GLY A 163 14.91 -9.11 12.96
CA GLY A 163 13.63 -9.56 12.44
C GLY A 163 12.89 -10.36 13.51
N TRP A 164 11.67 -9.95 13.80
CA TRP A 164 10.80 -10.65 14.73
C TRP A 164 10.53 -12.08 14.25
N ARG A 165 10.67 -13.05 15.15
CA ARG A 165 10.40 -14.45 14.86
C ARG A 165 9.28 -14.94 15.76
N MET A 166 8.27 -15.60 15.19
CA MET A 166 7.11 -16.06 15.97
C MET A 166 7.48 -17.15 17.00
N ASP A 167 8.59 -17.86 16.79
CA ASP A 167 9.12 -18.85 17.73
C ASP A 167 9.77 -18.22 18.98
N SER A 168 10.03 -16.90 18.98
CA SER A 168 10.53 -16.20 20.17
C SER A 168 9.42 -15.77 21.14
N VAL A 169 8.15 -15.97 20.77
CA VAL A 169 7.00 -15.67 21.64
C VAL A 169 6.94 -16.66 22.80
N PRO A 170 7.07 -16.21 24.07
CA PRO A 170 7.10 -17.11 25.20
C PRO A 170 5.71 -17.72 25.50
N SER A 171 5.68 -19.04 25.71
CA SER A 171 4.46 -19.78 26.05
C SER A 171 4.17 -19.76 27.55
N ASN A 172 2.89 -19.61 27.91
CA ASN A 172 2.45 -19.56 29.30
C ASN A 172 2.36 -20.94 29.98
N ALA A 173 2.19 -22.03 29.21
CA ALA A 173 1.75 -23.32 29.77
C ALA A 173 2.68 -23.85 30.87
N SER A 174 3.98 -23.94 30.60
CA SER A 174 4.96 -24.49 31.56
C SER A 174 5.13 -23.59 32.80
N LEU A 175 5.07 -22.26 32.62
CA LEU A 175 5.18 -21.31 33.72
C LEU A 175 3.93 -21.31 34.60
N ALA A 176 2.73 -21.38 34.01
CA ALA A 176 1.47 -21.45 34.74
C ALA A 176 1.43 -22.64 35.70
N GLU A 177 1.88 -23.82 35.24
CA GLU A 177 1.94 -25.03 36.08
C GLU A 177 2.88 -24.87 37.27
N ARG A 178 4.04 -24.23 37.03
CA ARG A 178 5.07 -23.97 38.05
C ARG A 178 4.68 -22.85 39.01
N MET A 179 3.79 -21.97 38.59
CA MET A 179 3.17 -20.91 39.40
C MET A 179 1.90 -21.41 40.13
N GLY A 180 1.59 -22.71 40.08
CA GLY A 180 0.54 -23.35 40.86
C GLY A 180 -0.79 -23.56 40.14
N CYS A 181 -0.90 -23.23 38.85
CA CYS A 181 -2.10 -23.48 38.05
C CYS A 181 -2.01 -24.89 37.43
N ARG A 182 -2.62 -25.89 38.08
CA ARG A 182 -2.54 -27.30 37.66
C ARG A 182 -3.91 -27.90 37.33
N PRO A 183 -4.08 -28.61 36.19
CA PRO A 183 -3.11 -28.77 35.09
C PRO A 183 -2.72 -27.44 34.41
N ALA A 184 -1.66 -27.44 33.59
CA ALA A 184 -1.27 -26.26 32.83
C ALA A 184 -2.42 -25.80 31.90
N PRO A 185 -2.84 -24.52 31.94
CA PRO A 185 -3.76 -23.98 30.96
C PRO A 185 -3.16 -24.11 29.55
N GLN A 186 -3.97 -24.54 28.59
CA GLN A 186 -3.54 -24.62 27.19
C GLN A 186 -3.55 -23.25 26.50
N GLY A 187 -4.39 -22.33 26.96
CA GLY A 187 -4.61 -21.02 26.35
C GLY A 187 -4.08 -19.83 27.17
N LEU A 188 -4.92 -18.80 27.29
CA LEU A 188 -4.55 -17.54 27.92
C LEU A 188 -4.53 -17.66 29.45
N CYS A 189 -3.65 -16.90 30.09
CA CYS A 189 -3.52 -16.85 31.55
C CYS A 189 -3.84 -15.45 32.06
N CYS A 190 -4.43 -15.35 33.24
CA CYS A 190 -4.69 -14.11 33.96
C CYS A 190 -4.25 -14.22 35.44
N LEU A 191 -4.35 -13.11 36.18
CA LEU A 191 -4.04 -13.07 37.61
C LEU A 191 -5.30 -12.79 38.42
N VAL A 192 -5.51 -13.53 39.51
CA VAL A 192 -6.62 -13.32 40.44
C VAL A 192 -6.07 -12.91 41.80
N LEU A 193 -6.59 -11.80 42.34
CA LEU A 193 -6.20 -11.27 43.65
C LEU A 193 -7.18 -11.77 44.72
N ASP A 194 -6.66 -12.44 45.75
CA ASP A 194 -7.43 -12.64 46.98
C ASP A 194 -7.29 -11.41 47.87
N GLU A 195 -8.33 -10.59 47.93
CA GLU A 195 -8.33 -9.35 48.72
C GLU A 195 -8.06 -9.58 50.21
N ALA A 196 -8.52 -10.71 50.78
CA ALA A 196 -8.43 -10.98 52.21
C ALA A 196 -6.99 -11.31 52.63
N SER A 197 -6.34 -12.22 51.89
CA SER A 197 -4.95 -12.61 52.15
C SER A 197 -3.93 -11.70 51.44
N LYS A 198 -4.39 -10.86 50.51
CA LYS A 198 -3.58 -10.11 49.53
C LYS A 198 -2.68 -11.01 48.68
N THR A 199 -2.97 -12.29 48.56
CA THR A 199 -2.21 -13.23 47.71
C THR A 199 -2.70 -13.18 46.27
N VAL A 200 -1.82 -13.55 45.34
CA VAL A 200 -2.10 -13.56 43.90
C VAL A 200 -1.91 -14.97 43.38
N ARG A 201 -2.84 -15.44 42.56
CA ARG A 201 -2.75 -16.73 41.87
C ARG A 201 -2.89 -16.57 40.37
N VAL A 202 -2.29 -17.49 39.62
CA VAL A 202 -2.50 -17.61 38.17
C VAL A 202 -3.78 -18.42 37.91
N ALA A 203 -4.56 -18.01 36.92
CA ALA A 203 -5.77 -18.69 36.46
C ALA A 203 -5.83 -18.71 34.93
N ALA A 204 -6.66 -19.60 34.38
CA ALA A 204 -6.93 -19.61 32.95
C ALA A 204 -7.97 -18.53 32.60
N THR A 205 -7.97 -18.02 31.37
CA THR A 205 -8.98 -17.08 30.90
C THR A 205 -9.29 -17.25 29.41
N LEU A 206 -10.51 -16.90 28.99
CA LEU A 206 -10.87 -16.69 27.58
C LEU A 206 -10.98 -15.20 27.24
N GLU A 207 -10.59 -14.31 28.16
CA GLU A 207 -10.75 -12.87 28.03
C GLU A 207 -9.43 -12.20 27.60
N PRO A 208 -9.29 -11.76 26.34
CA PRO A 208 -8.02 -11.19 25.83
C PRO A 208 -7.59 -9.91 26.55
N SER A 209 -8.53 -9.15 27.13
CA SER A 209 -8.21 -7.97 27.92
C SER A 209 -7.55 -8.31 29.27
N ALA A 210 -7.88 -9.48 29.84
CA ALA A 210 -7.33 -9.98 31.10
C ALA A 210 -6.04 -10.79 30.93
N SER A 211 -5.67 -11.14 29.69
CA SER A 211 -4.52 -12.00 29.43
C SER A 211 -3.19 -11.33 29.80
N VAL A 212 -2.31 -12.09 30.42
CA VAL A 212 -0.95 -11.67 30.77
C VAL A 212 0.03 -12.75 30.32
N ASN A 213 1.07 -12.37 29.59
CA ASN A 213 2.19 -13.25 29.32
C ASN A 213 3.03 -13.43 30.60
N LEU A 214 3.13 -14.66 31.09
CA LEU A 214 3.73 -14.98 32.39
C LEU A 214 5.24 -14.79 32.39
N GLU A 215 5.93 -15.06 31.28
CA GLU A 215 7.38 -14.84 31.21
C GLU A 215 7.71 -13.34 31.28
N TYR A 216 6.99 -12.53 30.50
CA TYR A 216 7.10 -11.07 30.55
C TYR A 216 6.79 -10.53 31.95
N LEU A 217 5.78 -11.07 32.63
CA LEU A 217 5.43 -10.69 34.01
C LEU A 217 6.55 -11.01 35.00
N LEU A 218 7.13 -12.21 34.93
CA LEU A 218 8.20 -12.64 35.83
C LEU A 218 9.46 -11.78 35.64
N LEU A 219 9.84 -11.49 34.39
CA LEU A 219 10.96 -10.61 34.08
C LEU A 219 10.70 -9.19 34.57
N ALA A 220 9.52 -8.63 34.31
CA ALA A 220 9.14 -7.29 34.76
C ALA A 220 9.10 -7.19 36.30
N LEU A 221 8.59 -8.21 37.00
CA LEU A 221 8.62 -8.29 38.48
C LEU A 221 10.05 -8.28 39.02
N LYS A 222 10.96 -9.01 38.38
CA LYS A 222 12.39 -9.02 38.75
C LYS A 222 13.03 -7.65 38.53
N VAL A 223 12.75 -6.97 37.41
CA VAL A 223 13.23 -5.60 37.19
C VAL A 223 12.69 -4.66 38.26
N ARG A 224 11.38 -4.69 38.53
CA ARG A 224 10.74 -3.83 39.53
C ARG A 224 11.33 -4.06 40.93
N LYS A 225 11.53 -5.33 41.32
CA LYS A 225 12.11 -5.66 42.62
C LYS A 225 13.57 -5.23 42.77
N SER A 226 14.38 -5.38 41.72
CA SER A 226 15.83 -5.14 41.79
C SER A 226 16.23 -3.69 41.51
N ALA A 227 15.50 -3.00 40.62
CA ALA A 227 15.86 -1.68 40.12
C ALA A 227 14.78 -0.61 40.39
N SER A 228 13.64 -0.97 41.00
CA SER A 228 12.52 -0.05 41.30
C SER A 228 12.05 0.76 40.08
N ARG A 229 12.06 0.12 38.91
CA ARG A 229 11.69 0.69 37.61
C ARG A 229 11.10 -0.39 36.70
N GLU A 230 10.75 0.01 35.48
CA GLU A 230 10.31 -0.89 34.42
C GLU A 230 11.48 -1.24 33.46
N PRO A 231 11.34 -2.33 32.67
CA PRO A 231 12.30 -2.67 31.63
C PRO A 231 12.49 -1.52 30.64
N LEU A 232 13.74 -1.26 30.25
CA LEU A 232 14.08 -0.26 29.26
C LEU A 232 15.08 -0.83 28.25
N PHE A 233 14.94 -0.35 27.02
CA PHE A 233 15.86 -0.66 25.93
C PHE A 233 16.24 0.62 25.18
N SER A 234 17.48 0.66 24.71
CA SER A 234 18.00 1.69 23.82
C SER A 234 18.95 1.08 22.79
N LEU A 235 19.06 1.72 21.63
CA LEU A 235 19.99 1.34 20.58
C LEU A 235 20.88 2.54 20.26
N ASP A 236 22.08 2.55 20.83
CA ASP A 236 22.94 3.73 20.94
C ASP A 236 24.14 3.67 19.98
N PRO A 237 24.53 4.75 19.27
CA PRO A 237 25.73 4.77 18.47
C PRO A 237 26.96 4.65 19.36
N ILE A 238 27.93 3.81 18.97
CA ILE A 238 29.18 3.66 19.74
C ILE A 238 30.01 4.95 19.71
N ASP A 239 30.01 5.63 18.56
CA ASP A 239 30.65 6.93 18.37
C ASP A 239 29.63 7.95 17.84
N PRO A 240 29.03 8.76 18.72
CA PRO A 240 28.07 9.81 18.34
C PRO A 240 28.66 10.88 17.41
N LYS A 241 29.99 10.96 17.24
CA LYS A 241 30.63 11.93 16.34
C LYS A 241 30.85 11.39 14.93
N ASN A 242 30.69 10.09 14.70
CA ASN A 242 30.91 9.43 13.42
C ASN A 242 29.81 8.41 13.12
N LEU A 243 28.57 8.89 13.08
CA LEU A 243 27.36 8.05 13.01
C LEU A 243 27.29 7.20 11.74
N GLU A 244 27.78 7.71 10.61
CA GLU A 244 27.71 7.02 9.33
C GLU A 244 28.47 5.68 9.32
N ASN A 245 29.57 5.62 10.09
CA ASN A 245 30.48 4.48 10.10
C ASN A 245 30.50 3.75 11.45
N SER A 246 29.83 4.29 12.47
CA SER A 246 29.82 3.69 13.79
C SER A 246 28.73 2.61 13.88
N PRO A 247 29.03 1.42 14.41
CA PRO A 247 27.99 0.47 14.77
C PRO A 247 27.14 1.00 15.94
N GLN A 248 26.07 0.27 16.22
CA GLN A 248 25.12 0.60 17.29
C GLN A 248 25.14 -0.48 18.35
N LYS A 249 25.07 -0.06 19.59
CA LYS A 249 25.09 -0.91 20.76
C LYS A 249 23.68 -1.08 21.31
N LYS A 250 23.28 -2.34 21.51
CA LYS A 250 22.07 -2.70 22.27
C LYS A 250 22.32 -2.39 23.74
N VAL A 251 21.52 -1.51 24.33
CA VAL A 251 21.62 -1.14 25.74
C VAL A 251 20.33 -1.56 26.44
N PHE A 252 20.47 -2.47 27.40
CA PHE A 252 19.37 -2.98 28.20
C PHE A 252 19.50 -2.49 29.63
N GLU A 253 18.39 -2.09 30.23
CA GLU A 253 18.35 -1.71 31.63
C GLU A 253 17.24 -2.45 32.38
N PRO A 254 17.60 -3.40 33.26
CA PRO A 254 18.96 -3.86 33.59
C PRO A 254 19.64 -4.66 32.48
N SER A 255 20.98 -4.72 32.49
CA SER A 255 21.78 -5.37 31.43
C SER A 255 21.51 -6.87 31.26
N TRP A 256 21.06 -7.56 32.32
CA TRP A 256 20.72 -8.98 32.27
C TRP A 256 19.45 -9.30 31.47
N LEU A 257 18.70 -8.29 31.01
CA LEU A 257 17.60 -8.48 30.06
C LEU A 257 18.10 -8.91 28.68
N ALA A 258 19.37 -8.66 28.36
CA ALA A 258 20.00 -9.13 27.12
C ALA A 258 19.84 -10.65 26.99
N GLY A 259 19.35 -11.12 25.84
CA GLY A 259 19.10 -12.55 25.58
C GLY A 259 17.80 -13.13 26.16
N THR A 260 17.05 -12.36 26.96
CA THR A 260 15.71 -12.76 27.43
C THR A 260 14.64 -12.40 26.40
N SER A 261 13.47 -13.04 26.49
CA SER A 261 12.31 -12.72 25.62
C SER A 261 11.86 -11.26 25.72
N ALA A 262 11.90 -10.67 26.93
CA ALA A 262 11.60 -9.25 27.13
C ALA A 262 12.65 -8.33 26.48
N GLY A 263 13.93 -8.69 26.55
CA GLY A 263 14.99 -7.95 25.87
C GLY A 263 14.83 -8.00 24.35
N ASP A 264 14.60 -9.20 23.79
CA ASP A 264 14.43 -9.39 22.36
C ASP A 264 13.22 -8.60 21.81
N VAL A 265 12.03 -8.72 22.42
CA VAL A 265 10.85 -7.98 21.93
C VAL A 265 11.06 -6.45 21.96
N MET A 266 11.73 -5.92 22.98
CA MET A 266 12.04 -4.48 23.03
C MET A 266 12.99 -4.06 21.92
N PHE A 267 14.05 -4.84 21.68
CA PHE A 267 15.00 -4.59 20.58
C PHE A 267 14.32 -4.67 19.21
N GLN A 268 13.62 -5.77 18.94
CA GLN A 268 12.98 -6.01 17.65
C GLN A 268 11.89 -4.98 17.35
N ALA A 269 11.11 -4.57 18.37
CA ALA A 269 10.06 -3.56 18.18
C ALA A 269 10.65 -2.18 17.85
N ASP A 270 11.69 -1.76 18.58
CA ASP A 270 12.38 -0.49 18.34
C ASP A 270 13.08 -0.47 16.97
N TYR A 271 13.75 -1.55 16.60
CA TYR A 271 14.36 -1.68 15.27
C TYR A 271 13.30 -1.64 14.16
N PHE A 272 12.19 -2.36 14.33
CA PHE A 272 11.08 -2.37 13.37
C PHE A 272 10.42 -0.98 13.22
N LEU A 273 10.24 -0.23 14.32
CA LEU A 273 9.77 1.16 14.28
C LEU A 273 10.68 2.03 13.41
N LYS A 274 11.99 1.90 13.58
CA LYS A 274 12.98 2.67 12.81
C LYS A 274 12.95 2.29 11.33
N GLU A 275 12.85 1.00 11.00
CA GLU A 275 12.71 0.56 9.60
C GLU A 275 11.42 1.08 8.94
N LEU A 276 10.31 1.14 9.68
CA LEU A 276 9.08 1.80 9.21
C LEU A 276 9.28 3.30 9.00
N ALA A 277 9.87 4.00 9.97
CA ALA A 277 10.17 5.43 9.86
C ALA A 277 11.04 5.76 8.64
N LEU A 278 11.99 4.88 8.31
CA LEU A 278 12.85 4.97 7.14
C LEU A 278 12.18 4.55 5.82
N GLY A 279 10.97 3.97 5.87
CA GLY A 279 10.26 3.48 4.70
C GLY A 279 10.93 2.26 4.05
N GLU A 280 11.52 1.38 4.85
CA GLU A 280 12.05 0.07 4.43
C GLU A 280 10.94 -0.95 4.17
N TYR A 281 9.86 -0.87 4.95
CA TYR A 281 8.70 -1.73 4.85
C TYR A 281 7.48 -0.96 4.37
N ASN A 282 6.55 -1.70 3.77
CA ASN A 282 5.20 -1.19 3.57
C ASN A 282 4.58 -0.84 4.92
N MET A 283 3.93 0.32 4.97
CA MET A 283 3.27 0.77 6.18
C MET A 283 2.16 -0.22 6.58
N PRO A 284 2.04 -0.56 7.87
CA PRO A 284 1.01 -1.47 8.36
C PRO A 284 -0.40 -0.88 8.27
N VAL A 285 -0.53 0.41 7.94
CA VAL A 285 -1.80 1.14 7.82
C VAL A 285 -1.81 1.91 6.50
N LEU A 286 -2.91 1.79 5.78
CA LEU A 286 -3.11 2.44 4.48
C LEU A 286 -3.01 3.97 4.60
N GLY A 287 -2.22 4.59 3.72
CA GLY A 287 -2.03 6.05 3.69
C GLY A 287 -1.22 6.64 4.84
N MET A 288 -0.73 5.82 5.79
CA MET A 288 0.32 6.25 6.70
C MET A 288 1.61 6.47 5.89
N MET A 289 2.37 7.51 6.23
CA MET A 289 3.59 7.91 5.51
C MET A 289 4.80 7.81 6.41
N SER A 290 5.94 7.39 5.87
CA SER A 290 7.21 7.32 6.60
C SER A 290 7.78 8.72 6.88
N VAL A 291 8.74 8.81 7.80
CA VAL A 291 9.51 10.05 8.04
C VAL A 291 10.22 10.48 6.76
N PHE A 292 10.71 9.50 6.00
CA PHE A 292 11.31 9.73 4.68
C PHE A 292 10.31 10.40 3.72
N ASP A 293 9.11 9.85 3.61
CA ASP A 293 8.06 10.37 2.72
C ASP A 293 7.59 11.79 3.13
N TRP A 294 7.52 12.07 4.45
CA TRP A 294 7.23 13.42 4.96
C TRP A 294 8.34 14.42 4.63
N SER A 295 9.60 13.97 4.69
CA SER A 295 10.77 14.80 4.41
C SER A 295 10.86 15.17 2.93
N GLU A 296 10.51 14.26 2.02
CA GLU A 296 10.46 14.53 0.58
C GLU A 296 9.42 15.59 0.18
N MET A 297 8.33 15.71 0.96
CA MET A 297 7.30 16.75 0.77
C MET A 297 7.66 18.09 1.40
N GLY A 298 8.58 18.09 2.37
CA GLY A 298 8.98 19.26 3.12
C GLY A 298 10.01 20.13 2.38
N ASP A 299 10.59 21.06 3.14
CA ASP A 299 11.72 21.86 2.67
C ASP A 299 12.94 20.95 2.46
N LYS A 300 13.30 20.72 1.20
CA LYS A 300 14.35 19.77 0.83
C LYS A 300 15.71 20.18 1.34
N ASP A 301 15.92 21.44 1.69
CA ASP A 301 17.25 21.97 2.03
C ASP A 301 17.56 22.01 3.53
N LYS A 302 16.62 21.55 4.38
CA LYS A 302 16.85 21.43 5.82
C LYS A 302 17.36 20.06 6.20
N THR A 303 18.56 20.02 6.78
CA THR A 303 19.05 18.87 7.54
C THR A 303 18.49 18.96 8.95
N TRP A 304 18.16 17.81 9.53
CA TRP A 304 17.69 17.71 10.91
C TRP A 304 18.13 16.36 11.46
N SER A 305 18.09 16.26 12.79
CA SER A 305 18.42 15.08 13.59
C SER A 305 17.30 14.85 14.60
N GLY A 306 17.10 13.62 15.05
CA GLY A 306 16.13 13.36 16.09
C GLY A 306 15.96 11.88 16.43
N ARG A 307 15.06 11.63 17.38
CA ARG A 307 14.80 10.32 17.97
C ARG A 307 13.32 10.01 17.99
N GLU A 308 13.02 8.72 17.91
CA GLU A 308 11.69 8.16 18.10
C GLU A 308 11.77 6.97 19.05
N TRP A 309 10.80 6.86 19.96
CA TRP A 309 10.77 5.78 20.94
C TRP A 309 9.34 5.44 21.37
N PHE A 310 9.15 4.21 21.84
CA PHE A 310 7.86 3.78 22.40
C PHE A 310 7.66 4.31 23.82
N VAL A 311 6.43 4.70 24.12
CA VAL A 311 6.02 5.16 25.45
C VAL A 311 4.67 4.59 25.88
N VAL A 312 4.49 4.43 27.18
CA VAL A 312 3.17 4.23 27.79
C VAL A 312 2.47 5.58 27.95
N LYS A 313 1.32 5.76 27.29
CA LYS A 313 0.47 6.97 27.36
C LYS A 313 -0.61 6.87 28.43
N LYS A 314 -1.09 5.66 28.72
CA LYS A 314 -2.04 5.37 29.80
C LYS A 314 -1.74 3.99 30.37
N ALA A 315 -1.84 3.86 31.70
CA ALA A 315 -1.75 2.58 32.39
C ALA A 315 -2.73 2.58 33.57
N GLU A 316 -3.48 1.49 33.71
CA GLU A 316 -4.38 1.24 34.83
C GLU A 316 -4.57 -0.27 35.03
N VAL A 317 -4.96 -0.67 36.25
CA VAL A 317 -5.39 -2.03 36.55
C VAL A 317 -6.84 -1.97 37.01
N ARG A 318 -7.69 -2.73 36.31
CA ARG A 318 -9.10 -2.92 36.64
C ARG A 318 -9.29 -4.27 37.33
N MET A 319 -10.42 -4.45 38.00
CA MET A 319 -10.76 -5.70 38.68
C MET A 319 -12.15 -6.18 38.27
N ALA A 320 -12.26 -7.48 37.93
CA ALA A 320 -13.52 -8.15 37.62
C ALA A 320 -14.25 -8.65 38.89
N GLU A 321 -15.48 -9.15 38.73
CA GLU A 321 -16.32 -9.66 39.83
C GLU A 321 -15.67 -10.82 40.61
N ASP A 322 -14.96 -11.69 39.90
CA ASP A 322 -14.20 -12.81 40.46
C ASP A 322 -12.80 -12.41 40.94
N ARG A 323 -12.53 -11.09 41.03
CA ARG A 323 -11.26 -10.49 41.46
C ARG A 323 -10.10 -10.74 40.48
N THR A 324 -10.41 -11.05 39.22
CA THR A 324 -9.40 -11.07 38.15
C THR A 324 -8.89 -9.65 37.90
N LEU A 325 -7.57 -9.50 37.86
CA LEU A 325 -6.90 -8.25 37.56
C LEU A 325 -6.76 -8.11 36.03
N ILE A 326 -7.16 -6.95 35.51
CA ILE A 326 -7.23 -6.66 34.07
C ILE A 326 -6.31 -5.46 33.79
N PRO A 327 -5.11 -5.69 33.20
CA PRO A 327 -4.23 -4.59 32.83
C PRO A 327 -4.77 -3.86 31.60
N HIS A 328 -4.83 -2.53 31.67
CA HIS A 328 -5.15 -1.70 30.54
C HIS A 328 -4.01 -0.72 30.27
N VAL A 329 -3.50 -0.76 29.04
CA VAL A 329 -2.41 0.11 28.58
C VAL A 329 -2.81 0.79 27.27
N ARG A 330 -2.40 2.06 27.12
CA ARG A 330 -2.39 2.74 25.83
C ARG A 330 -0.95 3.08 25.51
N MET A 331 -0.43 2.47 24.46
CA MET A 331 0.91 2.71 23.96
C MET A 331 0.90 3.84 22.93
N GLY A 332 2.09 4.38 22.65
CA GLY A 332 2.31 5.33 21.57
C GLY A 332 3.79 5.45 21.25
N VAL A 333 4.10 6.35 20.32
CA VAL A 333 5.45 6.73 19.94
C VAL A 333 5.62 8.22 20.23
N GLU A 334 6.77 8.59 20.77
CA GLU A 334 7.19 9.99 20.89
C GLU A 334 8.38 10.25 19.99
N ALA A 335 8.50 11.52 19.59
CA ALA A 335 9.61 12.00 18.80
C ALA A 335 10.19 13.29 19.38
N ARG A 336 11.51 13.44 19.30
CA ARG A 336 12.21 14.69 19.57
C ARG A 336 13.21 15.01 18.47
N GLU A 337 13.21 16.25 18.01
CA GLU A 337 14.32 16.78 17.20
C GLU A 337 15.53 16.91 18.13
N GLN A 338 16.72 16.65 17.63
CA GLN A 338 17.96 16.83 18.39
C GLN A 338 18.75 18.00 17.81
N ILE A 339 19.40 18.73 18.71
CA ILE A 339 20.19 19.91 18.39
C ILE A 339 21.60 19.66 18.89
N LEU A 340 22.59 19.89 18.03
CA LEU A 340 23.99 19.82 18.42
C LEU A 340 24.34 20.99 19.35
N THR A 341 24.68 20.68 20.59
CA THR A 341 25.15 21.63 21.61
C THR A 341 26.65 21.42 21.88
N ALA A 342 27.23 22.29 22.72
CA ALA A 342 28.61 22.10 23.18
C ALA A 342 28.85 20.78 23.94
N LYS A 343 27.79 20.14 24.45
CA LYS A 343 27.84 18.85 25.15
C LYS A 343 27.57 17.65 24.25
N GLY A 344 27.39 17.87 22.95
CA GLY A 344 26.90 16.87 22.01
C GLY A 344 25.42 17.11 21.69
N LEU A 345 24.76 16.09 21.15
CA LEU A 345 23.37 16.17 20.73
C LEU A 345 22.44 16.11 21.94
N GLU A 346 21.56 17.10 22.06
CA GLU A 346 20.53 17.16 23.09
C GLU A 346 19.14 17.28 22.44
N ASP A 347 18.11 16.72 23.09
CA ASP A 347 16.75 16.87 22.61
C ASP A 347 16.31 18.34 22.64
N ALA A 348 15.71 18.79 21.55
CA ALA A 348 15.03 20.07 21.48
C ALA A 348 13.92 20.12 22.54
N PRO A 349 13.75 21.24 23.26
CA PRO A 349 12.68 21.38 24.25
C PRO A 349 11.29 21.14 23.66
N VAL A 350 11.09 21.54 22.39
CA VAL A 350 9.84 21.36 21.66
C VAL A 350 10.13 21.03 20.20
N THR A 351 9.65 19.89 19.73
CA THR A 351 9.62 19.57 18.30
C THR A 351 8.41 20.22 17.63
N VAL A 352 8.66 20.95 16.54
CA VAL A 352 7.60 21.62 15.77
C VAL A 352 6.60 20.60 15.21
N PRO A 353 5.27 20.86 15.23
CA PRO A 353 4.26 19.91 14.73
C PRO A 353 4.41 19.54 13.25
N THR A 354 5.05 20.40 12.46
CA THR A 354 5.31 20.16 11.04
C THR A 354 6.50 19.24 10.79
N HIS A 355 7.28 18.89 11.81
CA HIS A 355 8.48 18.07 11.70
C HIS A 355 8.12 16.64 11.23
N PRO A 356 8.84 16.06 10.25
CA PRO A 356 8.60 14.71 9.74
C PRO A 356 8.47 13.64 10.84
N LEU A 357 9.43 13.56 11.77
CA LEU A 357 9.37 12.64 12.92
C LEU A 357 8.10 12.80 13.75
N LYS A 358 7.72 14.04 14.06
CA LYS A 358 6.53 14.30 14.88
C LYS A 358 5.26 13.85 14.18
N LYS A 359 5.14 14.11 12.87
CA LYS A 359 4.00 13.63 12.07
C LYS A 359 3.93 12.10 12.03
N PHE A 360 5.07 11.43 11.86
CA PHE A 360 5.14 9.97 11.87
C PHE A 360 4.76 9.42 13.25
N ALA A 361 5.36 9.90 14.33
CA ALA A 361 5.06 9.47 15.70
C ALA A 361 3.60 9.72 16.09
N GLU A 362 3.01 10.85 15.70
CA GLU A 362 1.57 11.14 15.92
C GLU A 362 0.69 10.18 15.11
N ALA A 363 1.03 9.92 13.84
CA ALA A 363 0.32 8.95 13.01
C ALA A 363 0.43 7.53 13.57
N PHE A 364 1.62 7.09 13.99
CA PHE A 364 1.85 5.79 14.61
C PHE A 364 1.04 5.67 15.90
N THR A 365 1.09 6.68 16.77
CA THR A 365 0.32 6.71 18.03
C THR A 365 -1.18 6.63 17.79
N ARG A 366 -1.71 7.37 16.81
CA ARG A 366 -3.14 7.32 16.44
C ARG A 366 -3.56 5.91 16.03
N HIS A 367 -2.72 5.22 15.26
CA HIS A 367 -3.02 3.91 14.70
C HIS A 367 -2.44 2.74 15.49
N PHE A 368 -1.84 2.98 16.66
CA PHE A 368 -1.08 1.97 17.41
C PHE A 368 -1.86 0.67 17.58
N ASP A 369 -3.15 0.75 17.92
CA ASP A 369 -3.97 -0.46 18.13
C ASP A 369 -4.14 -1.28 16.85
N LEU A 370 -4.42 -0.64 15.70
CA LEU A 370 -4.51 -1.35 14.43
C LEU A 370 -3.14 -1.92 14.00
N ILE A 371 -2.06 -1.19 14.26
CA ILE A 371 -0.69 -1.68 14.01
C ILE A 371 -0.41 -2.91 14.87
N ALA A 372 -0.75 -2.86 16.16
CA ALA A 372 -0.61 -3.98 17.08
C ALA A 372 -1.54 -5.15 16.70
N GLU A 373 -2.68 -4.94 16.06
CA GLU A 373 -3.48 -6.06 15.52
C GLU A 373 -2.91 -6.67 14.23
N ARG A 374 -1.98 -5.99 13.55
CA ARG A 374 -1.35 -6.49 12.31
C ARG A 374 0.08 -6.97 12.49
N LYS A 375 0.82 -6.40 13.44
CA LYS A 375 2.25 -6.59 13.65
C LYS A 375 2.52 -7.24 15.01
N SER A 376 2.91 -8.51 14.96
CA SER A 376 3.15 -9.35 16.14
C SER A 376 4.17 -8.74 17.10
N VAL A 377 5.28 -8.21 16.59
CA VAL A 377 6.29 -7.55 17.44
C VAL A 377 5.73 -6.36 18.22
N ILE A 378 4.82 -5.60 17.62
CA ILE A 378 4.16 -4.45 18.26
C ILE A 378 3.07 -4.93 19.24
N PHE A 379 2.36 -6.01 18.90
CA PHE A 379 1.45 -6.69 19.81
C PHE A 379 2.17 -7.14 21.08
N HIS A 380 3.28 -7.86 20.95
CA HIS A 380 4.01 -8.40 22.09
C HIS A 380 4.73 -7.31 22.91
N LEU A 381 5.15 -6.20 22.29
CA LEU A 381 5.60 -5.03 23.04
C LEU A 381 4.47 -4.46 23.93
N ARG A 382 3.23 -4.41 23.42
CA ARG A 382 2.05 -4.03 24.22
C ARG A 382 1.78 -5.03 25.35
N GLU A 383 1.95 -6.33 25.10
CA GLU A 383 1.80 -7.36 26.15
C GLU A 383 2.89 -7.28 27.23
N LEU A 384 4.14 -6.94 26.86
CA LEU A 384 5.20 -6.65 27.84
C LEU A 384 4.87 -5.40 28.67
N ALA A 385 4.28 -4.37 28.06
CA ALA A 385 3.81 -3.19 28.79
C ALA A 385 2.68 -3.53 29.77
N LYS A 386 1.70 -4.36 29.37
CA LYS A 386 0.66 -4.89 30.28
C LYS A 386 1.28 -5.65 31.45
N ALA A 387 2.24 -6.54 31.18
CA ALA A 387 2.95 -7.28 32.20
C ALA A 387 3.74 -6.37 33.17
N SER A 388 4.33 -5.29 32.66
CA SER A 388 5.02 -4.27 33.47
C SER A 388 4.07 -3.49 34.36
N VAL A 389 2.88 -3.13 33.86
CA VAL A 389 1.80 -2.51 34.64
C VAL A 389 1.34 -3.43 35.77
N MET A 390 1.16 -4.73 35.48
CA MET A 390 0.83 -5.72 36.50
C MET A 390 1.94 -5.85 37.54
N ALA A 391 3.20 -5.96 37.13
CA ALA A 391 4.33 -6.05 38.04
C ALA A 391 4.41 -4.85 38.99
N LYS A 392 4.24 -3.62 38.46
CA LYS A 392 4.20 -2.40 39.27
C LYS A 392 3.02 -2.40 40.23
N TYR A 393 1.80 -2.70 39.76
CA TYR A 393 0.61 -2.78 40.60
C TYR A 393 0.79 -3.77 41.77
N LEU A 394 1.29 -4.98 41.50
CA LEU A 394 1.47 -6.00 42.54
C LEU A 394 2.48 -5.57 43.60
N VAL A 395 3.56 -4.91 43.21
CA VAL A 395 4.57 -4.39 44.15
C VAL A 395 4.04 -3.18 44.92
N ASP A 396 3.46 -2.20 44.23
CA ASP A 396 3.02 -0.94 44.83
C ASP A 396 1.78 -1.13 45.74
N SER A 397 0.88 -2.07 45.41
CA SER A 397 -0.27 -2.47 46.24
C SER A 397 0.11 -3.38 47.41
N LYS A 398 1.39 -3.77 47.53
CA LYS A 398 1.91 -4.70 48.55
C LYS A 398 1.22 -6.06 48.51
N ALA A 399 0.91 -6.56 47.31
CA ALA A 399 0.41 -7.91 47.14
C ALA A 399 1.46 -8.94 47.61
N ARG A 400 1.02 -10.00 48.26
CA ARG A 400 1.84 -11.12 48.70
C ARG A 400 2.11 -12.04 47.51
N ILE A 401 3.21 -11.77 46.84
CA ILE A 401 3.71 -12.59 45.72
C ILE A 401 4.47 -13.79 46.28
N ASP A 402 4.16 -14.99 45.77
CA ASP A 402 4.88 -16.20 46.15
C ASP A 402 6.39 -16.07 45.81
N PRO A 403 7.31 -16.31 46.77
CA PRO A 403 8.75 -16.21 46.52
C PRO A 403 9.27 -17.09 45.38
N SER A 404 8.56 -18.18 45.03
CA SER A 404 8.87 -19.00 43.85
C SER A 404 8.84 -18.21 42.54
N TRP A 405 8.00 -17.19 42.39
CA TRP A 405 7.94 -16.40 41.16
C TRP A 405 9.27 -15.68 40.88
N TYR A 406 9.91 -15.13 41.92
CA TYR A 406 11.23 -14.52 41.76
C TYR A 406 12.32 -15.56 41.45
N ARG A 407 12.21 -16.77 41.99
CA ARG A 407 13.13 -17.88 41.66
C ARG A 407 12.96 -18.31 40.19
N LEU A 408 11.72 -18.40 39.71
CA LEU A 408 11.42 -18.66 38.29
C LEU A 408 12.01 -17.58 37.39
N ALA A 409 11.87 -16.30 37.77
CA ALA A 409 12.49 -15.20 37.04
C ALA A 409 14.02 -15.30 37.01
N ASP A 410 14.65 -15.69 38.13
CA ASP A 410 16.09 -15.94 38.18
C ASP A 410 16.51 -17.11 37.28
N GLU A 411 15.71 -18.16 37.21
CA GLU A 411 15.95 -19.31 36.34
C GLU A 411 15.81 -18.96 34.86
N ILE A 412 14.81 -18.16 34.48
CA ILE A 412 14.66 -17.65 33.11
C ILE A 412 15.91 -16.84 32.73
N VAL A 413 16.36 -15.92 33.59
CA VAL A 413 17.55 -15.10 33.31
C VAL A 413 18.82 -15.93 33.25
N LYS A 414 18.96 -16.95 34.11
CA LYS A 414 20.12 -17.87 34.06
C LYS A 414 20.09 -18.81 32.87
N GLY A 415 18.90 -19.19 32.41
CA GLY A 415 18.69 -20.05 31.25
C GLY A 415 18.72 -19.29 29.92
N ALA A 416 18.62 -17.96 29.95
CA ALA A 416 18.68 -17.13 28.76
C ALA A 416 20.07 -17.27 28.10
N PRO A 417 20.12 -17.53 26.78
CA PRO A 417 21.38 -17.53 26.08
C PRO A 417 22.00 -16.12 26.12
N PRO A 418 23.34 -16.00 26.16
CA PRO A 418 23.97 -14.69 26.05
C PRO A 418 23.58 -14.04 24.72
N GLU A 419 23.26 -12.74 24.74
CA GLU A 419 23.01 -11.97 23.51
C GLU A 419 24.26 -12.02 22.61
N PRO A 420 24.19 -12.70 21.45
CA PRO A 420 25.36 -12.92 20.61
C PRO A 420 25.86 -11.63 19.96
N TYR A 421 24.99 -10.65 19.77
CA TYR A 421 25.29 -9.42 19.03
C TYR A 421 24.87 -8.18 19.82
N MET A 422 25.71 -7.82 20.80
CA MET A 422 25.55 -6.56 21.54
C MET A 422 25.77 -5.32 20.67
N GLU A 423 26.46 -5.48 19.54
CA GLU A 423 26.72 -4.45 18.56
C GLU A 423 26.15 -4.90 17.20
N ILE A 424 25.46 -4.00 16.52
CA ILE A 424 24.89 -4.23 15.20
C ILE A 424 25.30 -3.11 14.24
N PRO A 425 25.26 -3.34 12.92
CA PRO A 425 25.52 -2.28 11.95
C PRO A 425 24.53 -1.12 12.14
N GLN A 426 25.00 0.11 11.87
CA GLN A 426 24.12 1.29 11.75
C GLN A 426 22.92 0.95 10.86
N LEU A 427 21.72 1.39 11.21
CA LEU A 427 20.59 1.32 10.30
C LEU A 427 20.66 2.52 9.35
N TRP A 428 20.38 2.33 8.07
CA TRP A 428 20.34 3.44 7.10
C TRP A 428 19.36 3.15 5.96
N ASN A 429 18.79 4.21 5.40
CA ASN A 429 18.12 4.19 4.11
C ASN A 429 18.55 5.36 3.24
N MET A 430 18.68 5.14 1.93
CA MET A 430 19.08 6.17 0.98
C MET A 430 18.14 6.16 -0.22
N ARG A 431 17.54 7.33 -0.52
CA ARG A 431 16.79 7.52 -1.77
C ARG A 431 17.43 8.60 -2.62
N GLY A 432 17.68 8.25 -3.88
CA GLY A 432 18.11 9.20 -4.90
C GLY A 432 16.92 9.88 -5.54
N ASN A 433 16.97 11.20 -5.63
CA ASN A 433 16.10 12.00 -6.48
C ASN A 433 16.96 12.65 -7.57
N SER A 434 16.63 12.39 -8.83
CA SER A 434 17.38 12.95 -9.97
C SER A 434 16.47 13.81 -10.81
N ARG A 435 16.92 15.05 -11.06
CA ARG A 435 16.19 15.99 -11.91
C ARG A 435 17.07 16.42 -13.08
N ILE A 436 16.62 16.09 -14.29
CA ILE A 436 17.27 16.49 -15.53
C ILE A 436 16.58 17.75 -16.03
N LYS A 437 17.32 18.86 -16.18
CA LYS A 437 16.76 20.15 -16.61
C LYS A 437 17.07 20.41 -18.08
N LEU A 438 16.04 20.76 -18.85
CA LEU A 438 16.12 21.26 -20.21
C LEU A 438 15.75 22.75 -20.20
N GLN A 439 16.64 23.57 -20.75
CA GLN A 439 16.39 25.00 -20.97
C GLN A 439 16.85 25.38 -22.37
N ASN A 440 15.97 26.04 -23.14
CA ASN A 440 16.25 26.47 -24.50
C ASN A 440 16.77 25.33 -25.40
N GLY A 441 16.13 24.15 -25.32
CA GLY A 441 16.52 22.98 -26.10
C GLY A 441 17.87 22.36 -25.71
N ARG A 442 18.53 22.79 -24.63
CA ARG A 442 19.79 22.24 -24.13
C ARG A 442 19.61 21.56 -22.77
N LEU A 443 20.30 20.44 -22.57
CA LEU A 443 20.53 19.84 -21.27
C LEU A 443 21.46 20.74 -20.45
N ILE A 444 20.98 21.22 -19.32
CA ILE A 444 21.81 21.89 -18.34
C ILE A 444 22.52 20.82 -17.51
N ASP A 445 23.80 21.05 -17.23
CA ASP A 445 24.56 20.27 -16.25
C ASP A 445 24.91 18.83 -16.69
N MET A 446 25.18 18.63 -17.99
CA MET A 446 25.65 17.32 -18.47
C MET A 446 26.98 16.88 -17.84
N VAL A 447 27.83 17.83 -17.45
CA VAL A 447 29.17 17.55 -16.91
C VAL A 447 29.11 17.05 -15.47
N THR A 448 28.13 17.49 -14.67
CA THR A 448 27.91 16.94 -13.32
C THR A 448 26.89 15.80 -13.28
N GLY A 449 26.27 15.45 -14.41
CA GLY A 449 25.32 14.33 -14.51
C GLY A 449 23.90 14.66 -14.01
N GLY A 450 23.54 15.94 -13.96
CA GLY A 450 22.32 16.42 -13.30
C GLY A 450 22.45 16.40 -11.78
N GLN A 451 21.74 17.30 -11.09
CA GLN A 451 21.71 17.33 -9.64
C GLN A 451 21.00 16.07 -9.12
N SER A 452 21.76 15.00 -8.87
CA SER A 452 21.31 13.86 -8.09
C SER A 452 21.42 14.23 -6.61
N LYS A 453 20.27 14.44 -5.97
CA LYS A 453 20.21 14.66 -4.52
C LYS A 453 19.93 13.31 -3.89
N LEU A 454 20.97 12.70 -3.32
CA LEU A 454 20.79 11.60 -2.40
C LEU A 454 20.37 12.18 -1.05
N GLN A 455 19.24 11.71 -0.54
CA GLN A 455 18.84 11.89 0.84
C GLN A 455 19.09 10.56 1.55
N ALA A 456 19.93 10.59 2.58
CA ALA A 456 20.10 9.46 3.49
C ALA A 456 19.42 9.78 4.80
N ILE A 457 18.83 8.76 5.43
CA ILE A 457 18.42 8.83 6.83
C ILE A 457 19.09 7.65 7.54
N TYR A 458 19.80 7.94 8.62
CA TYR A 458 20.39 6.96 9.51
C TYR A 458 19.44 6.65 10.67
N GLY A 459 19.44 5.43 11.19
CA GLY A 459 18.56 4.99 12.27
C GLY A 459 19.35 4.54 13.48
N GLY A 460 18.88 4.88 14.67
CA GLY A 460 19.45 4.61 16.00
C GLY A 460 20.15 5.84 16.58
N VAL A 461 19.49 6.42 17.58
CA VAL A 461 19.71 7.70 18.25
C VAL A 461 19.74 8.96 17.38
N GLU A 462 19.82 8.87 16.05
CA GLU A 462 19.92 10.06 15.23
C GLU A 462 19.41 9.82 13.81
N PHE A 463 18.23 10.34 13.51
CA PHE A 463 17.71 10.47 12.16
C PHE A 463 18.34 11.68 11.45
N GLY A 464 19.65 11.60 11.16
CA GLY A 464 20.35 12.62 10.38
C GLY A 464 19.94 12.56 8.90
N LEU A 465 19.42 13.65 8.33
CA LEU A 465 19.28 13.82 6.88
C LEU A 465 20.60 14.33 6.28
N ASP A 466 21.50 13.43 5.90
CA ASP A 466 22.73 13.82 5.22
C ASP A 466 22.54 13.97 3.71
N ARG A 467 23.15 15.01 3.15
CA ARG A 467 23.19 15.28 1.71
C ARG A 467 24.54 14.83 1.17
N PHE A 468 24.54 13.77 0.37
CA PHE A 468 25.76 13.34 -0.33
C PHE A 468 25.94 14.15 -1.62
N GLU A 469 27.07 14.87 -1.73
CA GLU A 469 27.54 15.40 -3.01
C GLU A 469 28.24 14.26 -3.78
N LEU A 470 27.49 13.55 -4.62
CA LEU A 470 28.06 12.59 -5.56
C LEU A 470 28.62 13.30 -6.81
N ALA A 471 29.72 14.02 -6.65
CA ALA A 471 30.67 14.30 -7.73
C ALA A 471 31.99 14.87 -7.17
N GLN A 472 33.11 14.29 -7.63
CA GLN A 472 34.48 14.84 -7.60
C GLN A 472 35.26 14.88 -6.27
N ARG A 473 35.87 13.75 -5.85
CA ARG A 473 37.23 13.74 -5.22
C ARG A 473 37.98 12.42 -5.42
N HIS A 474 38.21 12.01 -6.67
CA HIS A 474 39.31 11.06 -6.96
C HIS A 474 39.95 11.40 -8.32
N ALA A 475 40.61 12.56 -8.37
CA ALA A 475 41.74 12.80 -9.27
C ALA A 475 42.50 14.04 -8.81
N LEU A 476 43.75 13.83 -8.38
CA LEU A 476 44.87 14.78 -8.38
C LEU A 476 44.77 16.02 -7.46
N GLN A 477 45.45 15.97 -6.32
CA GLN A 477 46.56 16.89 -6.00
C GLN A 477 47.22 16.53 -4.67
N GLY A 478 48.52 16.25 -4.73
CA GLY A 478 49.39 16.22 -3.55
C GLY A 478 50.09 17.57 -3.37
N GLN A 479 50.10 18.09 -2.16
CA GLN A 479 51.28 18.52 -1.39
C GLN A 479 50.86 19.25 -0.10
N PRO A 480 51.66 19.19 0.99
CA PRO A 480 51.35 19.80 2.27
C PRO A 480 52.15 21.08 2.54
N THR A 481 51.52 22.07 3.16
CA THR A 481 52.10 23.15 3.98
C THR A 481 51.01 23.53 4.99
N GLY A 482 51.20 23.78 6.29
CA GLY A 482 52.33 24.11 7.15
C GLY A 482 51.81 25.11 8.20
N MET A 483 52.30 25.03 9.45
CA MET A 483 52.11 25.99 10.58
C MET A 483 50.75 26.01 11.31
N GLN A 484 50.63 26.45 12.57
CA GLN A 484 51.39 26.32 13.83
C GLN A 484 50.53 27.02 14.91
N LEU A 485 50.42 26.40 16.10
CA LEU A 485 50.39 26.98 17.45
C LEU A 485 49.71 28.34 17.77
N GLY A 486 48.80 28.29 18.76
CA GLY A 486 48.45 29.42 19.63
C GLY A 486 47.94 28.95 21.00
N GLN A 487 48.80 29.07 22.02
CA GLN A 487 48.53 28.79 23.44
C GLN A 487 48.01 30.04 24.16
N SER A 488 47.04 29.88 25.08
CA SER A 488 46.84 30.68 26.32
C SER A 488 45.57 30.17 27.02
N GLY A 489 45.43 29.90 28.32
CA GLY A 489 46.26 30.14 29.49
C GLY A 489 45.45 30.66 30.70
N ARG A 490 44.85 29.73 31.50
CA ARG A 490 44.48 29.81 32.97
C ARG A 490 43.26 30.67 33.42
N PRO A 491 42.73 30.54 34.67
CA PRO A 491 42.58 29.37 35.58
C PRO A 491 41.19 29.23 36.30
N MET A 492 40.95 28.02 36.86
CA MET A 492 40.19 27.63 38.08
C MET A 492 39.05 28.49 38.65
N PHE A 493 37.83 27.92 38.66
CA PHE A 493 36.84 28.07 39.75
C PHE A 493 35.96 26.79 39.82
N MET A 494 36.02 26.05 40.93
CA MET A 494 35.03 25.02 41.29
C MET A 494 33.91 25.66 42.12
N PRO A 495 32.68 25.18 41.95
CA PRO A 495 31.94 24.76 43.13
C PRO A 495 31.36 23.34 42.96
N GLN A 496 31.74 22.48 43.89
CA GLN A 496 31.01 21.28 44.26
C GLN A 496 29.57 21.67 44.67
N ARG A 497 28.57 21.17 43.94
CA ARG A 497 27.19 21.04 44.42
C ARG A 497 26.54 19.85 43.71
N PHE A 498 26.19 18.83 44.51
CA PHE A 498 25.24 17.75 44.26
C PHE A 498 24.79 17.53 42.80
N GLN A 499 25.48 16.65 42.07
CA GLN A 499 24.93 15.97 40.91
C GLN A 499 24.32 14.64 41.38
N LEU A 500 23.04 14.65 41.75
CA LEU A 500 22.21 13.46 41.54
C LEU A 500 22.01 13.38 40.03
N GLY A 501 22.55 12.31 39.43
CA GLY A 501 22.70 12.14 37.99
C GLY A 501 21.44 12.52 37.21
N GLN A 502 21.62 13.40 36.23
CA GLN A 502 20.63 13.58 35.17
C GLN A 502 20.42 12.21 34.53
N ARG A 503 19.23 11.65 34.77
CA ARG A 503 18.75 10.41 34.15
C ARG A 503 18.97 10.51 32.65
N GLU A 504 19.82 9.63 32.11
CA GLU A 504 19.93 9.41 30.67
C GLU A 504 18.52 9.09 30.16
N MET A 505 17.99 9.94 29.27
CA MET A 505 16.65 9.78 28.72
C MET A 505 16.62 8.53 27.82
N PRO A 506 15.55 7.70 27.88
CA PRO A 506 15.40 6.53 27.02
C PRO A 506 15.53 6.86 25.53
N GLN A 507 16.16 5.98 24.75
CA GLN A 507 16.36 6.19 23.31
C GLN A 507 15.85 5.03 22.42
N GLY A 508 14.92 4.20 22.93
CA GLY A 508 14.24 3.16 22.13
C GLY A 508 12.88 2.70 22.67
N VAL A 509 12.85 1.99 23.81
CA VAL A 509 11.60 1.58 24.48
C VAL A 509 11.60 2.10 25.91
N ASP A 510 10.64 2.98 26.21
CA ASP A 510 10.42 3.50 27.56
C ASP A 510 9.08 3.02 28.13
N LEU A 511 9.16 1.99 28.97
CA LEU A 511 8.00 1.51 29.73
C LEU A 511 7.85 2.23 31.07
N ASN A 512 8.47 3.39 31.29
CA ASN A 512 8.38 4.11 32.57
C ASN A 512 6.92 4.39 32.98
N LEU A 513 6.56 3.86 34.15
CA LEU A 513 5.24 3.98 34.74
C LEU A 513 5.19 4.92 35.95
N ASP A 514 6.28 5.62 36.30
CA ASP A 514 6.35 6.50 37.48
C ASP A 514 5.29 7.63 37.44
N LYS A 515 4.84 8.02 36.25
CA LYS A 515 3.79 9.03 36.05
C LYS A 515 2.36 8.51 36.30
N PHE A 516 2.18 7.21 36.53
CA PHE A 516 0.88 6.59 36.78
C PHE A 516 0.81 6.04 38.20
N SER A 517 -0.23 6.44 38.94
CA SER A 517 -0.50 5.91 40.28
C SER A 517 -1.20 4.54 40.15
N LEU A 518 -0.44 3.45 40.30
CA LEU A 518 -0.94 2.08 40.25
C LEU A 518 -1.08 1.43 41.64
N SER A 519 -1.32 2.23 42.67
CA SER A 519 -1.45 1.74 44.06
C SER A 519 -2.85 1.24 44.43
N THR A 520 -3.85 1.60 43.63
CA THR A 520 -5.26 1.25 43.84
C THR A 520 -5.86 0.85 42.50
N GLU A 521 -6.63 -0.24 42.50
CA GLU A 521 -7.43 -0.63 41.35
C GLU A 521 -8.52 0.42 41.08
N GLU A 522 -8.65 0.85 39.82
CA GLU A 522 -9.82 1.63 39.44
C GLU A 522 -11.02 0.68 39.41
N ARG A 523 -11.89 0.79 40.42
CA ARG A 523 -13.19 0.13 40.39
C ARG A 523 -14.02 0.77 39.29
N PHE A 524 -14.12 0.04 38.18
CA PHE A 524 -14.92 0.42 37.03
C PHE A 524 -16.37 0.72 37.47
N ARG A 525 -17.01 1.74 36.89
CA ARG A 525 -18.40 2.09 37.25
C ARG A 525 -19.40 0.96 36.94
N GLY A 526 -19.05 0.05 36.02
CA GLY A 526 -19.70 -1.24 35.80
C GLY A 526 -18.88 -2.39 36.38
N LYS A 527 -19.53 -3.45 36.85
CA LYS A 527 -18.83 -4.67 37.27
C LYS A 527 -18.51 -5.50 36.02
N LEU A 528 -17.22 -5.76 35.76
CA LEU A 528 -16.82 -6.69 34.69
C LEU A 528 -17.19 -8.13 35.13
N PRO A 529 -17.85 -8.92 34.28
CA PRO A 529 -18.26 -10.27 34.65
C PRO A 529 -17.04 -11.14 34.98
N PRO A 530 -17.23 -12.24 35.74
CA PRO A 530 -16.19 -13.23 35.97
C PRO A 530 -15.52 -13.66 34.67
N CYS A 531 -14.19 -13.71 34.67
CA CYS A 531 -13.40 -14.04 33.48
C CYS A 531 -12.19 -14.94 33.75
N SER A 532 -12.05 -15.44 34.99
CA SER A 532 -11.09 -16.49 35.34
C SER A 532 -11.78 -17.85 35.45
N GLY A 533 -11.12 -18.86 34.91
CA GLY A 533 -11.47 -20.27 35.07
C GLY A 533 -10.40 -21.02 35.84
N ASP A 534 -10.79 -22.14 36.46
CA ASP A 534 -9.81 -23.10 36.95
C ASP A 534 -9.10 -23.83 35.78
N ALA A 535 -8.08 -24.61 36.07
CA ALA A 535 -7.33 -25.30 35.03
C ALA A 535 -8.12 -26.39 34.27
N THR A 536 -9.22 -26.88 34.83
CA THR A 536 -10.09 -27.92 34.25
C THR A 536 -11.29 -27.35 33.50
N SER A 537 -11.57 -26.06 33.69
CA SER A 537 -12.61 -25.30 33.02
C SER A 537 -12.38 -25.24 31.51
N LEU A 538 -13.37 -24.71 30.78
CA LEU A 538 -13.23 -24.45 29.35
C LEU A 538 -12.03 -23.53 29.08
N GLU A 539 -11.86 -22.50 29.89
CA GLU A 539 -10.74 -21.56 29.84
C GLU A 539 -9.39 -22.26 29.92
N GLY A 540 -9.27 -23.29 30.78
CA GLY A 540 -8.04 -24.05 30.99
C GLY A 540 -7.74 -25.07 29.89
N ARG A 541 -8.79 -25.63 29.27
CA ARG A 541 -8.66 -26.74 28.29
C ARG A 541 -8.57 -26.30 26.83
N THR A 542 -8.64 -25.00 26.55
CA THR A 542 -8.82 -24.50 25.17
C THR A 542 -7.82 -23.41 24.77
N THR A 543 -7.36 -23.48 23.51
CA THR A 543 -6.57 -22.44 22.84
C THR A 543 -7.48 -21.54 21.98
N LEU A 544 -8.03 -20.49 22.59
CA LEU A 544 -8.92 -19.54 21.90
C LEU A 544 -8.31 -18.99 20.59
N GLY A 545 -7.02 -18.68 20.60
CA GLY A 545 -6.33 -18.13 19.42
C GLY A 545 -6.36 -19.06 18.22
N LYS A 546 -6.14 -20.36 18.44
CA LYS A 546 -6.21 -21.38 17.40
C LYS A 546 -7.62 -21.49 16.81
N ALA A 547 -8.65 -21.53 17.66
CA ALA A 547 -10.04 -21.54 17.22
C ALA A 547 -10.40 -20.30 16.38
N PHE A 548 -9.92 -19.13 16.80
CA PHE A 548 -10.09 -17.87 16.08
C PHE A 548 -9.41 -17.91 14.70
N LEU A 549 -8.13 -18.31 14.63
CA LEU A 549 -7.39 -18.37 13.37
C LEU A 549 -7.99 -19.40 12.40
N SER A 550 -8.43 -20.56 12.88
CA SER A 550 -9.14 -21.55 12.06
C SER A 550 -10.41 -20.97 11.45
N SER A 551 -11.21 -20.25 12.24
CA SER A 551 -12.45 -19.60 11.78
C SER A 551 -12.18 -18.50 10.75
N LEU A 552 -11.10 -17.72 10.97
CA LEU A 552 -10.63 -16.69 10.03
C LEU A 552 -10.22 -17.29 8.68
N ARG A 553 -9.42 -18.37 8.67
CA ARG A 553 -8.99 -19.07 7.46
C ARG A 553 -10.15 -19.68 6.68
N GLN A 554 -11.09 -20.30 7.40
CA GLN A 554 -12.29 -20.91 6.81
C GLN A 554 -13.33 -19.87 6.37
N LYS A 555 -13.17 -18.60 6.77
CA LYS A 555 -14.16 -17.52 6.57
C LYS A 555 -15.55 -17.93 7.08
N SER A 556 -15.58 -18.70 8.16
CA SER A 556 -16.78 -19.26 8.76
C SER A 556 -16.87 -18.79 10.21
N TRP A 557 -17.92 -18.04 10.52
CA TRP A 557 -18.10 -17.43 11.85
C TRP A 557 -19.53 -17.69 12.32
N THR A 558 -19.70 -18.66 13.22
CA THR A 558 -21.00 -18.93 13.83
C THR A 558 -21.34 -17.84 14.85
N GLY A 559 -22.53 -17.23 14.73
CA GLY A 559 -23.03 -16.23 15.68
C GLY A 559 -22.48 -14.80 15.54
N MET A 560 -21.44 -14.57 14.73
CA MET A 560 -20.87 -13.22 14.54
C MET A 560 -21.59 -12.42 13.45
N LYS A 561 -21.81 -11.11 13.66
CA LYS A 561 -22.42 -10.22 12.66
C LYS A 561 -21.52 -10.08 11.43
N ILE A 562 -22.12 -9.99 10.24
CA ILE A 562 -21.39 -9.86 8.96
C ILE A 562 -20.43 -8.66 8.96
N ASP A 563 -20.83 -7.54 9.55
CA ASP A 563 -19.99 -6.34 9.65
C ASP A 563 -18.74 -6.58 10.51
N ASP A 564 -18.87 -7.38 11.57
CA ASP A 564 -17.77 -7.75 12.46
C ASP A 564 -16.83 -8.77 11.78
N GLN A 565 -17.39 -9.74 11.05
CA GLN A 565 -16.59 -10.65 10.22
C GLN A 565 -15.77 -9.87 9.18
N LYS A 566 -16.40 -8.91 8.50
CA LYS A 566 -15.72 -8.04 7.53
C LYS A 566 -14.65 -7.17 8.19
N LEU A 567 -14.91 -6.66 9.40
CA LEU A 567 -13.91 -5.94 10.18
C LEU A 567 -12.68 -6.81 10.47
N LEU A 568 -12.87 -8.02 10.98
CA LEU A 568 -11.77 -8.94 11.30
C LEU A 568 -10.99 -9.35 10.04
N LEU A 569 -11.67 -9.62 8.91
CA LEU A 569 -11.00 -9.87 7.62
C LEU A 569 -10.17 -8.65 7.17
N ASN A 570 -10.68 -7.43 7.32
CA ASN A 570 -9.91 -6.22 6.97
C ASN A 570 -8.73 -5.93 7.91
N ILE A 571 -8.67 -6.59 9.07
CA ILE A 571 -7.54 -6.50 10.01
C ILE A 571 -6.51 -7.59 9.68
N PHE A 572 -6.96 -8.84 9.55
CA PHE A 572 -6.09 -10.02 9.54
C PHE A 572 -5.91 -10.69 8.16
N ASP A 573 -6.85 -10.54 7.22
CA ASP A 573 -6.76 -11.06 5.83
C ASP A 573 -6.20 -9.96 4.89
N VAL A 574 -5.07 -9.37 5.29
CA VAL A 574 -4.36 -8.32 4.53
C VAL A 574 -2.86 -8.62 4.48
N PRO A 575 -2.15 -8.25 3.39
CA PRO A 575 -0.71 -8.56 3.24
C PRO A 575 0.18 -7.99 4.34
N GLN A 576 -0.27 -6.94 5.04
CA GLN A 576 0.48 -6.30 6.10
C GLN A 576 0.38 -7.04 7.44
N CYS A 577 -0.53 -8.01 7.59
CA CYS A 577 -0.73 -8.72 8.85
C CYS A 577 0.18 -9.96 8.94
N ASP A 578 1.07 -9.99 9.93
CA ASP A 578 1.90 -11.17 10.25
C ASP A 578 1.41 -11.93 11.51
N ARG A 579 0.46 -11.37 12.27
CA ARG A 579 -0.07 -12.02 13.49
C ARG A 579 -0.73 -13.38 13.26
N VAL A 580 -1.21 -13.64 12.06
CA VAL A 580 -1.80 -14.95 11.72
C VAL A 580 -0.78 -16.11 11.76
N GLU A 581 0.51 -15.78 11.83
CA GLU A 581 1.63 -16.71 11.97
C GLU A 581 1.97 -17.02 13.44
N GLU A 582 1.38 -16.32 14.43
CA GLU A 582 1.60 -16.56 15.87
C GLU A 582 1.13 -17.95 16.35
N GLY A 583 0.24 -18.60 15.60
CA GLY A 583 -0.28 -19.93 15.92
C GLY A 583 -0.96 -19.98 17.29
N ASP A 584 -0.52 -20.89 18.16
CA ASP A 584 -1.11 -21.08 19.49
C ASP A 584 -0.86 -19.91 20.45
N ALA A 585 0.14 -19.07 20.17
CA ALA A 585 0.41 -17.86 20.95
C ALA A 585 -0.52 -16.70 20.59
N PHE A 586 -1.33 -16.84 19.54
CA PHE A 586 -2.23 -15.80 19.08
C PHE A 586 -3.26 -15.43 20.14
N THR A 587 -3.37 -14.14 20.42
CA THR A 587 -4.40 -13.57 21.29
C THR A 587 -5.36 -12.73 20.44
N PRO A 588 -6.67 -13.06 20.39
CA PRO A 588 -7.64 -12.27 19.61
C PRO A 588 -7.76 -10.82 20.10
N PRO A 589 -8.33 -9.93 19.27
CA PRO A 589 -8.68 -8.56 19.68
C PRO A 589 -9.54 -8.54 20.96
N ASP A 590 -9.41 -7.47 21.76
CA ASP A 590 -10.32 -7.23 22.88
C ASP A 590 -11.76 -7.09 22.35
N PRO A 591 -12.71 -7.94 22.80
CA PRO A 591 -14.09 -7.91 22.32
C PRO A 591 -14.88 -6.68 22.83
N ASN A 592 -14.35 -5.86 23.74
CA ASN A 592 -15.02 -4.69 24.28
C ASN A 592 -15.44 -3.69 23.19
N LEU A 593 -16.69 -3.21 23.26
CA LEU A 593 -17.24 -2.22 22.34
C LEU A 593 -16.35 -0.98 22.14
N GLU A 594 -15.72 -0.44 23.19
CA GLU A 594 -14.84 0.74 23.06
C GLU A 594 -13.66 0.45 22.11
N TYR A 595 -13.02 -0.71 22.29
CA TYR A 595 -11.91 -1.14 21.45
C TYR A 595 -12.36 -1.42 20.02
N ILE A 596 -13.46 -2.17 19.86
CA ILE A 596 -14.01 -2.52 18.55
C ILE A 596 -14.46 -1.28 17.78
N VAL A 597 -15.11 -0.31 18.44
CA VAL A 597 -15.50 0.97 17.80
C VAL A 597 -14.26 1.73 17.34
N LYS A 598 -13.21 1.77 18.17
CA LYS A 598 -11.95 2.43 17.80
C LYS A 598 -11.31 1.76 16.58
N VAL A 599 -11.11 0.45 16.60
CA VAL A 599 -10.49 -0.29 15.48
C VAL A 599 -11.36 -0.20 14.23
N ARG A 600 -12.69 -0.28 14.36
CA ARG A 600 -13.62 -0.08 13.24
C ARG A 600 -13.50 1.30 12.62
N SER A 601 -13.33 2.36 13.43
CA SER A 601 -13.07 3.71 12.93
C SER A 601 -11.78 3.75 12.11
N LEU A 602 -10.68 3.17 12.62
CA LEU A 602 -9.39 3.14 11.92
C LEU A 602 -9.47 2.37 10.59
N VAL A 603 -10.11 1.19 10.57
CA VAL A 603 -10.33 0.42 9.33
C VAL A 603 -11.26 1.17 8.36
N GLY A 604 -12.24 1.91 8.88
CA GLY A 604 -13.11 2.79 8.09
C GLY A 604 -12.35 3.93 7.40
N GLU A 605 -11.36 4.53 8.08
CA GLU A 605 -10.48 5.54 7.49
C GLU A 605 -9.68 4.98 6.31
N GLU A 606 -9.14 3.76 6.44
CA GLU A 606 -8.49 3.05 5.33
C GLU A 606 -9.46 2.79 4.17
N GLY A 607 -10.70 2.38 4.47
CA GLY A 607 -11.77 2.27 3.47
C GLY A 607 -11.97 3.56 2.70
N GLY A 608 -12.02 4.70 3.41
CA GLY A 608 -12.11 6.02 2.80
C GLY A 608 -10.93 6.36 1.88
N ILE A 609 -9.71 5.97 2.26
CA ILE A 609 -8.51 6.15 1.40
C ILE A 609 -8.63 5.29 0.12
N ARG A 610 -9.07 4.03 0.22
CA ARG A 610 -9.28 3.17 -0.96
C ARG A 610 -10.29 3.79 -1.93
N ASP A 611 -11.38 4.32 -1.40
CA ASP A 611 -12.41 4.97 -2.22
C ASP A 611 -11.88 6.25 -2.87
N ARG A 612 -11.13 7.09 -2.13
CA ARG A 612 -10.48 8.28 -2.71
C ARG A 612 -9.46 7.92 -3.79
N ARG A 613 -8.67 6.86 -3.61
CA ARG A 613 -7.76 6.31 -4.63
C ARG A 613 -8.53 5.89 -5.88
N ARG A 614 -9.63 5.13 -5.73
CA ARG A 614 -10.47 4.71 -6.86
C ARG A 614 -11.07 5.90 -7.62
N VAL A 615 -11.56 6.91 -6.89
CA VAL A 615 -12.11 8.12 -7.51
C VAL A 615 -11.01 8.90 -8.23
N ARG A 616 -9.85 9.10 -7.59
CA ARG A 616 -8.71 9.79 -8.19
C ARG A 616 -8.15 9.04 -9.40
N PHE A 617 -8.09 7.72 -9.34
CA PHE A 617 -7.69 6.88 -10.48
C PHE A 617 -8.72 6.89 -11.61
N ALA A 618 -9.99 7.19 -11.34
CA ALA A 618 -11.01 7.39 -12.35
C ALA A 618 -11.06 8.83 -12.90
N ASP A 619 -10.21 9.74 -12.43
CA ASP A 619 -10.13 11.11 -12.92
C ASP A 619 -9.40 11.14 -14.26
N LYS A 620 -9.98 11.79 -15.28
CA LYS A 620 -9.32 11.97 -16.60
C LYS A 620 -7.96 12.66 -16.47
N ASN A 621 -7.77 13.50 -15.45
CA ASN A 621 -6.53 14.23 -15.16
C ASN A 621 -5.54 13.44 -14.31
N PHE A 622 -5.83 12.17 -13.99
CA PHE A 622 -4.86 11.31 -13.31
C PHE A 622 -3.64 11.08 -14.20
N VAL A 623 -2.46 11.33 -13.62
CA VAL A 623 -1.17 11.10 -14.26
C VAL A 623 -0.43 10.08 -13.41
N MET A 624 -0.05 8.94 -13.99
CA MET A 624 0.57 7.87 -13.21
C MET A 624 1.89 8.29 -12.57
N ALA A 625 2.68 9.10 -13.25
CA ALA A 625 3.95 9.61 -12.72
C ALA A 625 3.78 10.61 -11.55
N ASN A 626 2.55 11.09 -11.31
CA ASN A 626 2.18 11.94 -10.18
C ASN A 626 0.75 11.63 -9.72
N PRO A 627 0.54 10.46 -9.08
CA PRO A 627 -0.79 9.95 -8.79
C PRO A 627 -1.51 10.76 -7.70
N GLY A 628 -0.75 11.56 -6.92
CA GLY A 628 -1.22 12.37 -5.80
C GLY A 628 -0.82 11.77 -4.45
N SER A 629 -1.06 12.52 -3.38
CA SER A 629 -0.67 12.14 -2.00
C SER A 629 -1.44 10.96 -1.43
N GLU A 630 -2.57 10.59 -2.04
CA GLU A 630 -3.36 9.45 -1.59
C GLU A 630 -2.69 8.12 -1.96
N PHE A 631 -1.81 8.09 -2.97
CA PHE A 631 -1.14 6.87 -3.45
C PHE A 631 0.25 6.70 -2.80
N PRO A 632 0.81 5.47 -2.79
CA PRO A 632 2.17 5.24 -2.32
C PRO A 632 3.16 6.17 -3.00
N ARG A 633 4.12 6.68 -2.22
CA ARG A 633 5.18 7.55 -2.76
C ARG A 633 6.07 6.83 -3.77
N SER A 634 6.21 5.51 -3.64
CA SER A 634 6.92 4.67 -4.60
C SER A 634 6.39 4.79 -6.04
N TRP A 635 5.13 5.17 -6.23
CA TRP A 635 4.53 5.39 -7.55
C TRP A 635 4.93 6.73 -8.18
N THR A 636 5.36 7.70 -7.38
CA THR A 636 5.82 8.99 -7.90
C THR A 636 7.24 8.81 -8.41
N SER A 637 7.46 9.05 -9.71
CA SER A 637 8.80 8.91 -10.29
C SER A 637 9.78 9.85 -9.58
N ARG A 638 10.83 9.24 -9.00
CA ARG A 638 11.99 9.93 -8.41
C ARG A 638 12.92 10.55 -9.46
N PHE A 639 12.69 10.20 -10.72
CA PHE A 639 13.42 10.70 -11.88
C PHE A 639 12.49 11.57 -12.71
N GLN A 640 12.83 12.85 -12.83
CA GLN A 640 11.99 13.83 -13.50
C GLN A 640 12.78 14.62 -14.54
N VAL A 641 12.18 14.79 -15.71
CA VAL A 641 12.67 15.68 -16.75
C VAL A 641 11.91 17.01 -16.61
N GLU A 642 12.61 18.09 -16.30
CA GLU A 642 12.05 19.43 -16.20
C GLU A 642 12.37 20.20 -17.48
N HIS A 643 11.34 20.65 -18.19
CA HIS A 643 11.45 21.49 -19.37
C HIS A 643 10.99 22.90 -19.04
N GLU A 644 11.89 23.89 -19.07
CA GLU A 644 11.58 25.32 -18.84
C GLU A 644 10.76 25.57 -17.55
N GLY A 645 11.12 24.89 -16.47
CA GLY A 645 10.41 24.99 -15.18
C GLY A 645 9.14 24.13 -15.07
N ARG A 646 8.71 23.46 -16.15
CA ARG A 646 7.58 22.52 -16.15
C ARG A 646 8.10 21.09 -16.10
N ILE A 647 7.60 20.29 -15.17
CA ILE A 647 7.93 18.86 -15.14
C ILE A 647 7.25 18.19 -16.34
N SER A 648 8.05 17.71 -17.27
CA SER A 648 7.61 16.98 -18.44
C SER A 648 7.71 15.48 -18.14
N TYR A 649 6.56 14.83 -18.04
CA TYR A 649 6.50 13.38 -17.99
C TYR A 649 6.53 12.86 -19.43
N THR A 650 7.70 12.90 -20.09
CA THR A 650 7.88 12.35 -21.44
C THR A 650 7.83 10.81 -21.40
N ALA A 651 7.24 10.06 -22.33
CA ALA A 651 7.00 10.36 -23.74
C ALA A 651 5.99 9.40 -24.40
N PRO A 652 5.56 9.68 -25.65
CA PRO A 652 4.60 8.89 -26.41
C PRO A 652 5.23 7.57 -26.89
N THR A 653 4.68 6.45 -26.43
CA THR A 653 4.94 5.13 -27.01
C THR A 653 4.15 4.98 -28.31
N LYS A 654 4.83 4.50 -29.37
CA LYS A 654 4.24 4.21 -30.69
C LYS A 654 3.00 3.30 -30.55
N PHE A 655 2.00 3.55 -31.41
CA PHE A 655 0.72 2.85 -31.50
C PHE A 655 0.88 1.31 -31.46
N GLY A 656 0.31 0.71 -30.42
CA GLY A 656 0.24 -0.73 -30.19
C GLY A 656 -0.47 -0.99 -28.86
N LEU A 657 -0.99 -2.20 -28.65
CA LEU A 657 -1.59 -2.64 -27.40
C LEU A 657 -0.49 -2.72 -26.31
N VAL A 658 -0.19 -1.60 -25.68
CA VAL A 658 0.85 -1.51 -24.66
C VAL A 658 0.16 -1.52 -23.30
N LYS A 659 0.34 -2.63 -22.58
CA LYS A 659 0.16 -2.64 -21.13
C LYS A 659 1.18 -1.64 -20.59
N LEU A 660 0.71 -0.45 -20.24
CA LEU A 660 1.64 0.64 -19.92
C LEU A 660 2.28 0.37 -18.58
N ASP A 661 1.49 0.15 -17.52
CA ASP A 661 2.04 0.04 -16.18
C ASP A 661 1.06 -0.71 -15.25
N VAL A 662 1.63 -1.45 -14.28
CA VAL A 662 0.89 -2.06 -13.17
C VAL A 662 1.55 -1.55 -11.90
N GLU A 663 0.76 -0.80 -11.13
CA GLU A 663 1.21 -0.31 -9.84
C GLU A 663 0.38 -0.96 -8.74
N VAL A 664 1.04 -1.38 -7.67
CA VAL A 664 0.42 -2.08 -6.55
C VAL A 664 0.53 -1.21 -5.31
N THR A 665 -0.58 -1.04 -4.60
CA THR A 665 -0.60 -0.32 -3.33
C THR A 665 -0.10 -1.19 -2.18
N GLU A 666 0.16 -0.57 -1.03
CA GLU A 666 0.65 -1.24 0.17
C GLU A 666 -0.28 -2.36 0.68
N ASP A 667 -1.58 -2.30 0.37
CA ASP A 667 -2.60 -3.33 0.66
C ASP A 667 -2.81 -4.34 -0.48
N GLY A 668 -1.93 -4.37 -1.48
CA GLY A 668 -1.96 -5.34 -2.57
C GLY A 668 -2.96 -5.02 -3.68
N VAL A 669 -3.66 -3.87 -3.63
CA VAL A 669 -4.59 -3.47 -4.69
C VAL A 669 -3.79 -3.00 -5.91
N ALA A 670 -3.97 -3.71 -7.02
CA ALA A 670 -3.32 -3.39 -8.28
C ALA A 670 -4.18 -2.47 -9.15
N PHE A 671 -3.60 -1.34 -9.58
CA PHE A 671 -4.19 -0.38 -10.50
C PHE A 671 -3.48 -0.48 -11.85
N ARG A 672 -4.23 -0.57 -12.94
CA ARG A 672 -3.68 -0.83 -14.28
C ARG A 672 -4.27 0.10 -15.31
N ILE A 673 -3.42 0.61 -16.19
CA ILE A 673 -3.83 1.42 -17.35
C ILE A 673 -3.44 0.68 -18.64
N TYR A 674 -4.42 0.38 -19.47
CA TYR A 674 -4.25 -0.22 -20.79
C TYR A 674 -4.58 0.83 -21.84
N LYS A 675 -3.73 0.99 -22.85
CA LYS A 675 -4.06 1.78 -24.04
C LYS A 675 -4.30 0.87 -25.24
N LEU A 676 -5.49 1.02 -25.83
CA LEU A 676 -6.02 0.23 -26.94
C LEU A 676 -6.39 1.21 -28.06
N GLY A 677 -5.43 1.57 -28.90
CA GLY A 677 -5.61 2.64 -29.89
C GLY A 677 -5.92 3.98 -29.20
N SER A 678 -7.08 4.55 -29.49
CA SER A 678 -7.59 5.76 -28.84
C SER A 678 -8.20 5.54 -27.45
N LEU A 679 -8.47 4.29 -27.05
CA LEU A 679 -9.06 3.97 -25.76
C LEU A 679 -8.02 3.83 -24.65
N GLU A 680 -8.34 4.36 -23.48
CA GLU A 680 -7.62 4.10 -22.23
C GLU A 680 -8.55 3.37 -21.27
N VAL A 681 -8.27 2.10 -20.99
CA VAL A 681 -9.02 1.28 -20.05
C VAL A 681 -8.26 1.24 -18.74
N ARG A 682 -8.91 1.62 -17.65
CA ARG A 682 -8.35 1.56 -16.30
C ARG A 682 -9.06 0.48 -15.49
N THR A 683 -8.30 -0.40 -14.85
CA THR A 683 -8.84 -1.50 -14.03
C THR A 683 -8.26 -1.47 -12.62
N VAL A 684 -9.03 -1.97 -11.65
CA VAL A 684 -8.64 -2.05 -10.23
C VAL A 684 -8.93 -3.46 -9.73
N GLN A 685 -7.89 -4.23 -9.37
CA GLN A 685 -7.95 -5.59 -8.80
C GLN A 685 -8.70 -6.64 -9.68
N GLU A 686 -8.14 -7.84 -9.87
CA GLU A 686 -8.75 -8.93 -10.68
C GLU A 686 -9.36 -8.50 -12.04
N GLU A 687 -8.73 -7.51 -12.70
CA GLU A 687 -9.15 -6.97 -14.01
C GLU A 687 -10.57 -6.40 -14.08
N MET A 688 -11.16 -6.01 -12.95
CA MET A 688 -12.43 -5.30 -12.95
C MET A 688 -12.27 -3.93 -13.63
N VAL A 689 -12.96 -3.75 -14.76
CA VAL A 689 -12.97 -2.49 -15.50
C VAL A 689 -13.60 -1.40 -14.63
N HIS A 690 -12.80 -0.39 -14.31
CA HIS A 690 -13.22 0.71 -13.45
C HIS A 690 -13.68 1.92 -14.26
N VAL A 691 -12.91 2.30 -15.29
CA VAL A 691 -13.28 3.38 -16.22
C VAL A 691 -12.65 3.17 -17.59
N VAL A 692 -13.31 3.66 -18.65
CA VAL A 692 -12.78 3.70 -20.01
C VAL A 692 -12.84 5.14 -20.52
N PHE A 693 -11.72 5.66 -20.99
CA PHE A 693 -11.62 6.96 -21.64
C PHE A 693 -11.37 6.80 -23.15
N SER A 694 -11.82 7.79 -23.92
CA SER A 694 -11.33 8.02 -25.28
C SER A 694 -10.40 9.22 -25.27
N SER A 695 -9.16 9.02 -25.74
CA SER A 695 -8.13 10.07 -25.86
C SER A 695 -8.36 11.01 -27.04
N ARG A 696 -9.15 10.58 -28.03
CA ARG A 696 -9.59 11.40 -29.16
C ARG A 696 -11.06 11.72 -28.96
N ALA A 697 -11.42 13.00 -29.11
CA ALA A 697 -12.78 13.32 -29.53
C ALA A 697 -13.03 12.56 -30.84
N ALA A 698 -14.28 12.22 -31.16
CA ALA A 698 -14.63 11.68 -32.47
C ALA A 698 -14.46 12.78 -33.54
N SER A 699 -13.23 13.27 -33.75
CA SER A 699 -12.90 14.27 -34.75
C SER A 699 -12.58 13.53 -36.04
N TRP A 700 -13.61 13.41 -36.86
CA TRP A 700 -13.51 12.93 -38.22
C TRP A 700 -12.97 14.07 -39.08
N GLU A 701 -11.65 14.20 -39.21
CA GLU A 701 -11.11 15.03 -40.30
C GLU A 701 -11.38 14.31 -41.62
N THR A 702 -12.48 14.66 -42.28
CA THR A 702 -12.83 14.30 -43.65
C THR A 702 -11.91 15.03 -44.64
N LYS A 703 -10.59 14.85 -44.51
CA LYS A 703 -9.69 15.11 -45.63
C LYS A 703 -9.88 13.98 -46.62
N GLY A 704 -10.91 14.12 -47.45
CA GLY A 704 -11.21 13.19 -48.54
C GLY A 704 -10.01 13.14 -49.47
N SER A 705 -9.18 12.11 -49.34
CA SER A 705 -8.26 11.72 -50.39
C SER A 705 -9.10 11.56 -51.66
N LYS A 706 -8.80 12.31 -52.72
CA LYS A 706 -9.51 12.18 -54.00
C LYS A 706 -9.47 10.71 -54.40
N ALA A 707 -10.60 10.02 -54.26
CA ALA A 707 -10.70 8.59 -54.48
C ALA A 707 -10.34 8.32 -55.94
N GLN A 708 -9.20 7.68 -56.17
CA GLN A 708 -8.86 7.17 -57.49
C GLN A 708 -9.92 6.13 -57.90
N ASP A 709 -10.35 6.19 -59.16
CA ASP A 709 -11.47 5.43 -59.73
C ASP A 709 -11.21 3.90 -59.87
N VAL A 710 -10.18 3.39 -59.19
CA VAL A 710 -9.67 2.01 -59.30
C VAL A 710 -10.64 0.99 -58.69
N LEU A 711 -11.55 1.43 -57.82
CA LEU A 711 -12.45 0.56 -57.04
C LEU A 711 -13.62 -0.06 -57.81
N GLY A 712 -13.96 0.42 -59.01
CA GLY A 712 -15.20 0.02 -59.69
C GLY A 712 -15.34 -1.49 -59.98
N LYS A 713 -14.23 -2.23 -59.96
CA LYS A 713 -14.16 -3.66 -60.28
C LYS A 713 -14.14 -4.60 -59.07
N GLU A 714 -13.86 -4.09 -57.87
CA GLU A 714 -13.77 -4.93 -56.67
C GLU A 714 -15.14 -5.51 -56.27
N LYS A 715 -15.16 -6.78 -55.85
CA LYS A 715 -16.35 -7.46 -55.32
C LYS A 715 -16.42 -7.30 -53.81
N LEU A 716 -17.63 -7.11 -53.29
CA LEU A 716 -17.87 -7.05 -51.85
C LEU A 716 -17.89 -8.43 -51.21
N SER A 717 -17.25 -8.55 -50.05
CA SER A 717 -17.27 -9.76 -49.21
C SER A 717 -18.24 -9.60 -48.05
N ARG A 718 -18.16 -8.50 -47.30
CA ARG A 718 -18.86 -8.35 -46.01
C ARG A 718 -19.42 -6.94 -45.80
N CYS A 719 -20.56 -6.86 -45.12
CA CYS A 719 -21.22 -5.61 -44.72
C CYS A 719 -21.51 -5.64 -43.22
N ARG A 720 -21.12 -4.57 -42.52
CA ARG A 720 -21.34 -4.38 -41.08
C ARG A 720 -21.99 -3.04 -40.82
N VAL A 721 -22.98 -3.02 -39.92
CA VAL A 721 -23.67 -1.79 -39.52
C VAL A 721 -23.33 -1.47 -38.08
N TYR A 722 -22.90 -0.24 -37.86
CA TYR A 722 -22.56 0.27 -36.54
C TYR A 722 -23.50 1.43 -36.16
N VAL A 723 -23.66 1.62 -34.85
CA VAL A 723 -24.35 2.77 -34.28
C VAL A 723 -23.51 3.41 -33.19
N GLU A 724 -23.36 4.73 -33.24
CA GLU A 724 -22.65 5.53 -32.25
C GLU A 724 -23.55 6.65 -31.71
N ALA A 725 -23.29 7.08 -30.48
CA ALA A 725 -23.98 8.20 -29.86
C ALA A 725 -23.28 9.52 -30.23
N MET A 726 -24.02 10.54 -30.65
CA MET A 726 -23.49 11.89 -30.93
C MET A 726 -23.51 12.73 -29.64
N GLU A 727 -22.41 13.40 -29.29
CA GLU A 727 -22.32 14.20 -28.05
C GLU A 727 -23.29 15.40 -28.02
N HIS A 728 -23.60 15.99 -29.18
CA HIS A 728 -24.36 17.24 -29.27
C HIS A 728 -25.83 17.09 -29.69
N GLU A 729 -26.27 15.90 -30.09
CA GLU A 729 -27.63 15.67 -30.58
C GLU A 729 -28.26 14.45 -29.92
N ALA A 730 -29.56 14.49 -29.64
CA ALA A 730 -30.27 13.33 -29.09
C ALA A 730 -30.46 12.17 -30.09
N CYS A 731 -29.79 12.21 -31.23
CA CYS A 731 -29.84 11.20 -32.27
C CYS A 731 -28.62 10.27 -32.23
N ASN A 732 -28.83 9.03 -32.69
CA ASN A 732 -27.74 8.11 -32.95
C ASN A 732 -27.23 8.32 -34.37
N ASN A 733 -25.91 8.21 -34.57
CA ASN A 733 -25.33 8.17 -35.89
C ASN A 733 -25.16 6.71 -36.34
N TYR A 734 -25.44 6.44 -37.62
CA TYR A 734 -25.38 5.10 -38.20
C TYR A 734 -24.43 5.13 -39.39
N TYR A 735 -23.44 4.24 -39.37
CA TYR A 735 -22.49 4.09 -40.46
C TYR A 735 -22.34 2.62 -40.83
N ILE A 736 -21.94 2.40 -42.07
CA ILE A 736 -21.73 1.06 -42.63
C ILE A 736 -20.28 0.90 -42.98
N VAL A 737 -19.75 -0.27 -42.63
CA VAL A 737 -18.42 -0.73 -43.03
C VAL A 737 -18.60 -1.84 -44.04
N LEU A 738 -18.16 -1.59 -45.26
CA LEU A 738 -18.12 -2.53 -46.36
C LEU A 738 -16.69 -3.02 -46.53
N GLU A 739 -16.51 -4.32 -46.72
CA GLU A 739 -15.21 -4.94 -46.96
C GLU A 739 -15.25 -5.67 -48.29
N THR A 740 -14.23 -5.47 -49.13
CA THR A 740 -14.10 -6.16 -50.42
C THR A 740 -13.38 -7.50 -50.25
N ILE A 741 -13.39 -8.33 -51.29
CA ILE A 741 -12.61 -9.59 -51.32
C ILE A 741 -11.10 -9.28 -51.24
N GLU A 742 -10.67 -8.13 -51.77
CA GLU A 742 -9.29 -7.65 -51.73
C GLU A 742 -8.91 -6.98 -50.40
N LYS A 743 -9.78 -7.06 -49.38
CA LYS A 743 -9.63 -6.46 -48.04
C LYS A 743 -9.59 -4.93 -48.03
N THR A 744 -10.06 -4.27 -49.08
CA THR A 744 -10.35 -2.83 -49.03
C THR A 744 -11.55 -2.60 -48.12
N VAL A 745 -11.45 -1.63 -47.23
CA VAL A 745 -12.53 -1.28 -46.30
C VAL A 745 -13.08 0.09 -46.64
N ILE A 746 -14.41 0.20 -46.69
CA ILE A 746 -15.11 1.42 -47.05
C ILE A 746 -16.11 1.74 -45.96
N VAL A 747 -16.05 2.97 -45.46
CA VAL A 747 -17.00 3.50 -44.49
C VAL A 747 -17.92 4.46 -45.19
N THR A 748 -19.21 4.27 -45.01
CA THR A 748 -20.20 5.12 -45.64
C THR A 748 -21.36 5.40 -44.70
N GLU A 749 -21.78 6.66 -44.67
CA GLU A 749 -22.77 7.16 -43.73
C GLU A 749 -23.47 8.38 -44.28
N ARG A 750 -24.56 8.75 -43.59
CA ARG A 750 -25.27 9.99 -43.85
C ARG A 750 -25.10 10.91 -42.65
N MET A 751 -24.55 12.08 -42.89
CA MET A 751 -24.25 13.10 -41.89
C MET A 751 -25.52 13.84 -41.44
N SER A 752 -25.42 14.63 -40.37
CA SER A 752 -26.56 15.39 -39.80
C SER A 752 -27.15 16.43 -40.73
N ASP A 753 -26.34 17.01 -41.61
CA ASP A 753 -26.74 17.95 -42.66
C ASP A 753 -27.38 17.25 -43.88
N GLY A 754 -27.57 15.92 -43.81
CA GLY A 754 -28.11 15.08 -44.88
C GLY A 754 -27.12 14.75 -45.99
N SER A 755 -25.87 15.26 -45.91
CA SER A 755 -24.79 14.91 -46.83
C SER A 755 -24.35 13.46 -46.63
N LEU A 756 -23.78 12.86 -47.68
CA LEU A 756 -23.28 11.49 -47.63
C LEU A 756 -21.76 11.51 -47.54
N CYS A 757 -21.19 10.70 -46.65
CA CYS A 757 -19.75 10.54 -46.51
C CYS A 757 -19.33 9.17 -47.04
N TRP A 758 -18.23 9.14 -47.79
CA TRP A 758 -17.64 7.92 -48.33
C TRP A 758 -16.13 7.95 -48.10
N LEU A 759 -15.64 7.05 -47.25
CA LEU A 759 -14.23 7.00 -46.85
C LEU A 759 -13.65 5.64 -47.18
N GLN A 760 -12.59 5.64 -48.00
CA GLN A 760 -11.84 4.44 -48.32
C GLN A 760 -10.66 4.28 -47.36
N ASN A 761 -10.49 3.08 -46.81
CA ASN A 761 -9.46 2.69 -45.86
C ASN A 761 -9.21 3.75 -44.78
N PRO A 762 -10.24 4.18 -44.03
CA PRO A 762 -10.04 5.20 -43.01
C PRO A 762 -9.08 4.67 -41.95
N HIS A 763 -7.97 5.39 -41.78
CA HIS A 763 -6.88 5.00 -40.87
C HIS A 763 -7.31 4.93 -39.39
N ASN A 764 -8.47 5.48 -39.05
CA ASN A 764 -9.06 5.51 -37.70
C ASN A 764 -10.33 4.65 -37.57
N LEU A 765 -10.57 3.72 -38.48
CA LEU A 765 -11.78 2.90 -38.46
C LEU A 765 -11.88 1.99 -37.23
N GLU A 766 -10.77 1.39 -36.82
CA GLU A 766 -10.77 0.51 -35.65
C GLU A 766 -11.12 1.28 -34.38
N ASP A 767 -10.59 2.51 -34.24
CA ASP A 767 -10.96 3.44 -33.16
C ASP A 767 -12.47 3.72 -33.17
N ARG A 768 -13.05 4.01 -34.35
CA ARG A 768 -14.51 4.23 -34.49
C ARG A 768 -15.33 3.03 -34.04
N ASN A 769 -14.96 1.86 -34.55
CA ASN A 769 -15.66 0.62 -34.30
C ASN A 769 -15.60 0.22 -32.82
N SER A 770 -14.53 0.61 -32.12
CA SER A 770 -14.40 0.39 -30.68
C SER A 770 -15.35 1.24 -29.83
N LEU A 771 -15.75 2.42 -30.35
CA LEU A 771 -16.69 3.35 -29.71
C LEU A 771 -18.15 3.12 -30.13
N ALA A 772 -18.37 2.37 -31.19
CA ALA A 772 -19.68 2.10 -31.76
C ALA A 772 -20.20 0.71 -31.39
N LYS A 773 -21.52 0.56 -31.30
CA LYS A 773 -22.14 -0.75 -31.17
C LYS A 773 -22.33 -1.37 -32.54
N LEU A 774 -21.71 -2.54 -32.78
CA LEU A 774 -22.01 -3.37 -33.94
C LEU A 774 -23.46 -3.88 -33.83
N LEU A 775 -24.30 -3.51 -34.79
CA LEU A 775 -25.69 -3.94 -34.84
C LEU A 775 -25.87 -5.20 -35.69
N PHE A 776 -25.21 -5.25 -36.85
CA PHE A 776 -25.40 -6.31 -37.83
C PHE A 776 -24.10 -6.61 -38.56
N THR A 777 -23.93 -7.89 -38.92
CA THR A 777 -22.89 -8.36 -39.83
C THR A 777 -23.51 -9.38 -40.78
N ALA A 778 -23.25 -9.27 -42.07
CA ALA A 778 -23.66 -10.25 -43.06
C ALA A 778 -22.72 -10.22 -44.27
N ASP A 779 -22.67 -11.36 -44.96
CA ASP A 779 -22.00 -11.44 -46.26
C ASP A 779 -22.83 -10.70 -47.31
N CYS A 780 -22.13 -10.07 -48.25
CA CYS A 780 -22.76 -9.37 -49.37
C CYS A 780 -23.30 -10.38 -50.40
N LYS A 781 -24.26 -9.95 -51.24
CA LYS A 781 -24.76 -10.77 -52.36
C LYS A 781 -23.60 -11.21 -53.25
N GLU A 782 -23.64 -12.45 -53.70
CA GLU A 782 -22.61 -12.97 -54.60
C GLU A 782 -22.52 -12.12 -55.87
N GLY A 783 -21.29 -11.71 -56.23
CA GLY A 783 -21.03 -10.90 -57.41
C GLY A 783 -21.28 -9.39 -57.26
N MET A 784 -21.79 -8.92 -56.11
CA MET A 784 -22.02 -7.49 -55.83
C MET A 784 -20.73 -6.68 -56.01
N ARG A 785 -20.75 -5.70 -56.92
CA ARG A 785 -19.57 -4.87 -57.22
C ARG A 785 -19.63 -3.54 -56.50
N MET A 786 -18.47 -2.99 -56.18
CA MET A 786 -18.35 -1.67 -55.57
C MET A 786 -18.97 -0.55 -56.40
N SER A 787 -18.90 -0.66 -57.74
CA SER A 787 -19.54 0.29 -58.67
C SER A 787 -21.07 0.35 -58.51
N GLU A 788 -21.73 -0.79 -58.30
CA GLU A 788 -23.18 -0.87 -58.09
C GLU A 788 -23.59 -0.22 -56.77
N VAL A 789 -22.77 -0.42 -55.73
CA VAL A 789 -22.98 0.22 -54.42
C VAL A 789 -22.75 1.72 -54.47
N ARG A 790 -21.73 2.16 -55.22
CA ARG A 790 -21.46 3.59 -55.44
C ARG A 790 -22.58 4.25 -56.24
N GLN A 791 -23.09 3.60 -57.28
CA GLN A 791 -24.24 4.09 -58.03
C GLN A 791 -25.47 4.20 -57.13
N HIS A 792 -25.72 3.19 -56.29
CA HIS A 792 -26.82 3.22 -55.32
C HIS A 792 -26.64 4.33 -54.27
N PHE A 793 -25.40 4.57 -53.82
CA PHE A 793 -25.02 5.65 -52.91
C PHE A 793 -25.31 7.04 -53.52
N GLU A 794 -24.88 7.26 -54.76
CA GLU A 794 -25.07 8.54 -55.49
C GLU A 794 -26.54 8.79 -55.84
N ALA A 795 -27.35 7.74 -55.99
CA ALA A 795 -28.78 7.83 -56.27
C ALA A 795 -29.66 8.13 -55.03
N GLN A 796 -29.10 8.18 -53.82
CA GLN A 796 -29.88 8.43 -52.60
C GLN A 796 -30.36 9.89 -52.55
N PRO A 797 -31.68 10.13 -52.39
CA PRO A 797 -32.22 11.50 -52.35
C PRO A 797 -31.73 12.24 -51.11
N ARG A 798 -31.52 13.57 -51.24
CA ARG A 798 -31.30 14.49 -50.13
C ARG A 798 -32.59 14.58 -49.31
N ASP A 799 -32.65 13.88 -48.19
CA ASP A 799 -33.76 13.85 -47.25
C ASP A 799 -33.28 14.44 -45.93
N THR A 800 -34.00 15.44 -45.42
CA THR A 800 -33.67 16.19 -44.19
C THR A 800 -34.45 15.70 -42.97
N ASP A 801 -35.31 14.68 -43.09
CA ASP A 801 -36.11 14.16 -41.98
C ASP A 801 -35.26 13.42 -40.93
N GLY A 802 -35.57 13.55 -39.64
CA GLY A 802 -34.69 13.17 -38.52
C GLY A 802 -34.23 11.71 -38.45
N ASP A 803 -34.88 10.77 -39.15
CA ASP A 803 -34.50 9.35 -39.20
C ASP A 803 -33.72 8.96 -40.49
N HIS A 804 -33.26 9.95 -41.27
CA HIS A 804 -32.59 9.72 -42.56
C HIS A 804 -31.31 8.87 -42.45
N ARG A 805 -30.53 8.98 -41.37
CA ARG A 805 -29.28 8.22 -41.18
C ARG A 805 -29.55 6.74 -40.99
N LYS A 806 -30.54 6.41 -40.17
CA LYS A 806 -31.00 5.04 -39.92
C LYS A 806 -31.61 4.43 -41.17
N ARG A 807 -32.48 5.18 -41.88
CA ARG A 807 -33.09 4.73 -43.13
C ARG A 807 -32.04 4.48 -44.21
N TYR A 808 -31.06 5.36 -44.34
CA TYR A 808 -29.92 5.18 -45.24
C TYR A 808 -29.15 3.89 -44.93
N ALA A 809 -28.75 3.68 -43.67
CA ALA A 809 -28.03 2.46 -43.29
C ALA A 809 -28.87 1.20 -43.54
N LYS A 810 -30.17 1.22 -43.23
CA LYS A 810 -31.07 0.09 -43.54
C LYS A 810 -31.16 -0.21 -45.04
N ALA A 811 -31.35 0.83 -45.85
CA ALA A 811 -31.50 0.70 -47.29
C ALA A 811 -30.24 0.13 -47.92
N LEU A 812 -29.08 0.69 -47.57
CA LEU A 812 -27.80 0.23 -48.10
C LEU A 812 -27.48 -1.20 -47.64
N TYR A 813 -27.71 -1.55 -46.37
CA TYR A 813 -27.52 -2.92 -45.89
C TYR A 813 -28.42 -3.92 -46.63
N ALA A 814 -29.70 -3.60 -46.82
CA ALA A 814 -30.62 -4.45 -47.57
C ALA A 814 -30.22 -4.58 -49.04
N PHE A 815 -29.73 -3.50 -49.64
CA PHE A 815 -29.22 -3.49 -51.01
C PHE A 815 -28.01 -4.43 -51.16
N THR A 816 -26.99 -4.30 -50.30
CA THR A 816 -25.73 -5.05 -50.40
C THR A 816 -25.86 -6.50 -49.99
N THR A 817 -26.70 -6.83 -48.99
CA THR A 817 -26.80 -8.20 -48.44
C THR A 817 -28.02 -8.98 -48.95
N GLY A 818 -29.02 -8.29 -49.50
CA GLY A 818 -30.31 -8.90 -49.87
C GLY A 818 -31.20 -9.26 -48.69
N ARG A 819 -30.75 -8.94 -47.47
CA ARG A 819 -31.48 -9.24 -46.24
C ARG A 819 -32.19 -7.99 -45.75
N SER A 820 -33.51 -8.09 -45.60
CA SER A 820 -34.27 -7.07 -44.88
C SER A 820 -34.03 -7.24 -43.38
N LEU A 821 -33.82 -6.12 -42.69
CA LEU A 821 -33.53 -6.11 -41.27
C LEU A 821 -34.84 -6.22 -40.47
N LYS A 822 -35.32 -7.46 -40.30
CA LYS A 822 -36.47 -7.76 -39.43
C LYS A 822 -35.99 -7.92 -37.98
N GLY A 823 -35.84 -6.81 -37.26
CA GLY A 823 -35.46 -6.77 -35.85
C GLY A 823 -35.69 -5.39 -35.22
N LYS A 824 -35.84 -5.29 -33.90
CA LYS A 824 -36.01 -3.99 -33.22
C LYS A 824 -34.71 -3.18 -33.30
N TRP A 825 -34.69 -2.18 -34.19
CA TRP A 825 -33.62 -1.18 -34.26
C TRP A 825 -33.77 -0.19 -33.10
N GLY A 826 -33.27 -0.56 -31.93
CA GLY A 826 -33.31 0.27 -30.74
C GLY A 826 -33.71 -0.51 -29.50
N GLY A 827 -32.77 -1.22 -28.90
CA GLY A 827 -32.69 -1.15 -27.44
C GLY A 827 -32.08 0.20 -27.14
N SER A 828 -32.82 1.14 -26.53
CA SER A 828 -32.31 2.46 -26.18
C SER A 828 -30.92 2.32 -25.56
N ALA A 829 -29.90 2.92 -26.17
CA ALA A 829 -28.63 3.13 -25.50
C ALA A 829 -28.93 4.01 -24.28
N ARG A 830 -28.99 3.43 -23.07
CA ARG A 830 -29.16 4.23 -21.86
C ARG A 830 -27.90 5.08 -21.72
N ARG A 831 -28.04 6.41 -21.81
CA ARG A 831 -26.96 7.33 -21.45
C ARG A 831 -26.62 7.11 -19.98
N TYR A 832 -25.34 6.94 -19.66
CA TYR A 832 -24.85 7.20 -18.32
C TYR A 832 -24.87 8.73 -18.11
N THR A 833 -25.96 9.26 -17.60
CA THR A 833 -25.96 10.61 -17.02
C THR A 833 -25.50 10.50 -15.58
N ALA A 834 -24.34 11.07 -15.24
CA ALA A 834 -23.97 11.31 -13.86
C ALA A 834 -25.07 12.16 -13.17
N PRO A 835 -25.37 11.95 -11.88
CA PRO A 835 -26.39 12.74 -11.19
C PRO A 835 -26.01 14.22 -11.21
N PRO A 836 -26.95 15.16 -11.42
CA PRO A 836 -26.64 16.58 -11.31
C PRO A 836 -26.34 16.92 -9.85
N MET A 837 -25.15 17.48 -9.58
CA MET A 837 -24.91 18.19 -8.34
C MET A 837 -25.81 19.43 -8.31
N ARG A 838 -26.91 19.38 -7.56
CA ARG A 838 -27.69 20.58 -7.20
C ARG A 838 -27.17 21.14 -5.89
N GLY A 839 -26.79 22.41 -5.94
CA GLY A 839 -26.54 23.26 -4.80
C GLY A 839 -27.80 23.52 -3.98
N LEU A 840 -27.54 23.93 -2.73
CA LEU A 840 -28.45 24.22 -1.63
C LEU A 840 -29.67 25.09 -1.99
N GLY A 841 -30.85 24.67 -1.54
CA GLY A 841 -32.08 25.45 -1.51
C GLY A 841 -33.18 24.71 -0.74
N VAL A 842 -33.56 25.26 0.42
CA VAL A 842 -34.49 24.72 1.42
C VAL A 842 -35.93 24.67 0.89
N GLN A 843 -36.61 23.53 0.97
CA GLN A 843 -37.93 23.34 1.62
C GLN A 843 -38.45 21.91 1.44
N ALA A 844 -39.03 21.38 2.52
CA ALA A 844 -39.56 20.03 2.66
C ALA A 844 -40.95 19.85 2.04
N LEU A 845 -41.22 18.65 1.50
CA LEU A 845 -42.43 17.86 1.75
C LEU A 845 -42.34 16.54 0.97
N GLY A 846 -42.54 15.43 1.67
CA GLY A 846 -42.33 14.08 1.15
C GLY A 846 -43.48 13.53 0.32
N ARG A 847 -43.18 12.44 -0.40
CA ARG A 847 -44.03 11.26 -0.58
C ARG A 847 -43.24 10.17 -1.32
N SER A 848 -43.44 8.94 -0.87
CA SER A 848 -42.83 7.70 -1.36
C SER A 848 -43.31 7.32 -2.77
N SER A 849 -42.42 6.71 -3.56
CA SER A 849 -42.83 5.64 -4.48
C SER A 849 -41.63 4.75 -4.85
N GLU A 850 -41.71 3.48 -4.48
CA GLU A 850 -40.91 2.38 -4.99
C GLU A 850 -41.29 2.11 -6.46
N PHE A 851 -40.32 1.87 -7.35
CA PHE A 851 -40.59 1.23 -8.65
C PHE A 851 -39.41 0.35 -9.15
N MET A 852 -39.81 -0.86 -9.55
CA MET A 852 -39.14 -2.07 -10.04
C MET A 852 -37.94 -1.96 -11.01
N ASN A 853 -36.99 -2.91 -10.89
CA ASN A 853 -36.08 -3.36 -11.94
C ASN A 853 -36.49 -4.75 -12.45
N VAL A 854 -36.73 -4.89 -13.77
CA VAL A 854 -37.01 -6.16 -14.47
C VAL A 854 -35.79 -6.53 -15.32
N MET A 855 -35.25 -7.73 -15.09
CA MET A 855 -34.20 -8.38 -15.89
C MET A 855 -34.75 -9.00 -17.18
N TRP A 856 -33.93 -9.05 -18.22
CA TRP A 856 -34.20 -9.76 -19.48
C TRP A 856 -33.72 -11.22 -19.38
N LEU A 857 -34.64 -12.18 -19.53
CA LEU A 857 -34.36 -13.61 -19.73
C LEU A 857 -34.38 -13.93 -21.23
N ALA A 858 -33.36 -14.62 -21.72
CA ALA A 858 -33.37 -15.23 -23.06
C ALA A 858 -34.13 -16.57 -23.01
N ARG A 859 -35.25 -16.68 -23.74
CA ARG A 859 -35.95 -17.95 -24.01
C ARG A 859 -35.24 -18.71 -25.12
N SER A 860 -34.81 -19.94 -24.83
CA SER A 860 -34.49 -20.95 -25.83
C SER A 860 -35.79 -21.57 -26.37
N SER A 861 -35.91 -21.64 -27.69
CA SER A 861 -36.98 -22.38 -28.38
C SER A 861 -36.58 -23.84 -28.52
N GLY A 862 -37.26 -24.72 -27.79
CA GLY A 862 -37.20 -26.17 -27.99
C GLY A 862 -38.02 -26.60 -29.20
N LEU A 863 -37.40 -27.41 -30.07
CA LEU A 863 -38.07 -28.21 -31.09
C LEU A 863 -38.79 -29.40 -30.42
N ARG A 864 -40.04 -29.64 -30.83
CA ARG A 864 -40.74 -30.93 -30.67
C ARG A 864 -40.83 -31.59 -32.05
N GLY A 865 -40.64 -32.90 -32.11
CA GLY A 865 -41.09 -33.72 -33.24
C GLY A 865 -40.51 -35.13 -33.26
N LEU A 866 -41.21 -36.03 -32.54
CA LEU A 866 -41.13 -37.51 -32.50
C LEU A 866 -39.88 -38.17 -31.92
#